data_AF-D1A6Q3-F1
#
_entry.id   AF-D1A6Q3-F1
#
_cell.length_a   1.000
_cell.length_b   1.000
_cell.length_c   1.000
_cell.angle_alpha   90.00
_cell.angle_beta   90.00
_cell.angle_gamma   90.00
#
_symmetry.space_group_name_H-M   'P 1'
#
loop_
_entity.id
_entity.type
_entity.pdbx_description
1 polymer ?
#
loop_
_entity_poly.entity_id
_entity_poly.type
_entity_poly.pdbx_seq_one_letter_code
_entity_poly.pdbx_strand_id
1 'polypeptide(L)'
;MASDVSFDLALEPWAEVRWKEAGPDRPSRLGLRDLLVHAHEIEALAITPPPALSAMYRLLYALTARVTGLDENPDGDGDWLDRRAEIFGEPLAPDAVDAYFAEHEGRFDLFHPQRPFLQDPRLADPAVCPKSAGVNKLVLGRPAGNNSVWFGHHWDASPIPVPTPDAFLSLLVWLYYGPSGRCSTRTHADVTAADVSAGPLRGSLSYHPEGDTLLETLLAGLTPPPEGLRRADDPCPWELADLPDPLAPPRTPNPYPGPCTRLTGGWQHALLLVPDDTGRHVTDAYITWGHRGKLPSTNDAYVIFQISKQGNLYARPADAGRALWRDLDGLLDLPTTATGTQPRRPAVFGTGLDDLGSFKVRALGFEQDGKTKDIQFISAVTPPLLFRINDEDLATARRIGDMRTAGELYGGRLEYAVKRAWAAVVDDKPKDCAWAEHAAAAYWPKAEEIFWTRLRNQDYDRHWQSFRRVAISVFDQITRDHARGARTARAIEEARLELYGGARKAKRKDRRSTSSSSTAQQEAMTAQQTTAVHPSLERPRRFVAEVFRLCEDPGKRAALRSGLGRPLDECHRMHKVIAARVPEERETVQQAYYAIAAMIASLPPQAREAPPSDALTGRSFGQCLAEGVGRGLLRESAAEARLDQLTRQSVDDLHRRLPAAVRILADRSSAVDWAQLLLDLVWWEDDRDRIARRWLQDFYRTRFKDELKAAQEADDDEHGSQ
;
A
#
# COMPACT_ATOMS: atom_id res chain seq x y z
N MET A 1 -14.95 -52.22 -4.09
CA MET A 1 -16.30 -51.90 -3.57
C MET A 1 -16.45 -50.41 -3.76
N ALA A 2 -17.34 -49.97 -4.65
CA ALA A 2 -17.63 -48.54 -4.79
C ALA A 2 -18.31 -48.12 -3.49
N SER A 3 -17.70 -47.21 -2.74
CA SER A 3 -18.31 -46.64 -1.55
C SER A 3 -19.51 -45.79 -1.97
N ASP A 4 -20.67 -45.97 -1.34
CA ASP A 4 -21.89 -45.13 -1.46
C ASP A 4 -21.69 -43.70 -0.88
N VAL A 5 -20.48 -43.18 -0.98
CA VAL A 5 -20.09 -41.89 -0.41
C VAL A 5 -20.50 -40.80 -1.39
N SER A 6 -21.30 -39.84 -0.91
CA SER A 6 -21.83 -38.74 -1.70
C SER A 6 -21.78 -37.44 -0.88
N PHE A 7 -21.54 -36.33 -1.56
CA PHE A 7 -21.67 -34.98 -1.00
C PHE A 7 -22.17 -34.05 -2.12
N ASP A 8 -23.49 -33.88 -2.20
CA ASP A 8 -24.12 -33.04 -3.22
C ASP A 8 -24.06 -31.56 -2.84
N LEU A 9 -23.29 -30.77 -3.57
CA LEU A 9 -23.12 -29.34 -3.36
C LEU A 9 -24.40 -28.52 -3.59
N ALA A 10 -25.38 -29.07 -4.32
CA ALA A 10 -26.66 -28.42 -4.51
C ALA A 10 -27.48 -28.40 -3.21
N LEU A 11 -27.37 -29.45 -2.40
CA LEU A 11 -28.24 -29.73 -1.25
C LEU A 11 -27.53 -29.60 0.10
N GLU A 12 -26.31 -30.09 0.21
CA GLU A 12 -25.57 -30.12 1.47
C GLU A 12 -25.15 -28.71 1.92
N PRO A 13 -25.24 -28.37 3.22
CA PRO A 13 -24.86 -27.05 3.70
C PRO A 13 -23.33 -26.90 3.76
N TRP A 14 -22.78 -26.12 2.84
CA TRP A 14 -21.32 -25.90 2.77
C TRP A 14 -20.93 -24.43 2.58
N ALA A 15 -21.74 -23.64 1.85
CA ALA A 15 -21.42 -22.25 1.53
C ALA A 15 -21.78 -21.35 2.71
N GLU A 16 -20.77 -20.79 3.37
CA GLU A 16 -20.99 -19.89 4.51
C GLU A 16 -21.55 -18.54 4.04
N VAL A 17 -22.61 -18.07 4.70
CA VAL A 17 -23.36 -16.87 4.31
C VAL A 17 -23.52 -15.91 5.50
N ARG A 18 -23.64 -14.63 5.18
CA ARG A 18 -24.07 -13.60 6.11
C ARG A 18 -25.42 -13.06 5.65
N TRP A 19 -26.43 -13.25 6.48
CA TRP A 19 -27.80 -12.77 6.23
C TRP A 19 -27.90 -11.27 6.50
N LYS A 20 -28.75 -10.56 5.74
CA LYS A 20 -29.07 -9.14 6.03
C LYS A 20 -29.64 -8.96 7.44
N GLU A 21 -30.51 -9.88 7.84
CA GLU A 21 -31.06 -9.94 9.20
C GLU A 21 -30.81 -11.34 9.77
N ALA A 22 -30.19 -11.43 10.94
CA ALA A 22 -29.98 -12.73 11.58
C ALA A 22 -31.31 -13.24 12.17
N GLY A 23 -31.56 -14.55 12.08
CA GLY A 23 -32.75 -15.19 12.63
C GLY A 23 -32.51 -16.66 12.99
N PRO A 24 -33.34 -17.25 13.87
CA PRO A 24 -33.18 -18.65 14.28
C PRO A 24 -33.37 -19.64 13.12
N ASP A 25 -34.16 -19.29 12.11
CA ASP A 25 -34.43 -20.12 10.92
C ASP A 25 -33.48 -19.87 9.75
N ARG A 26 -32.40 -19.10 9.98
CA ARG A 26 -31.43 -18.70 8.95
C ARG A 26 -30.10 -19.43 9.20
N PRO A 27 -29.86 -20.58 8.55
CA PRO A 27 -28.65 -21.36 8.77
C PRO A 27 -27.41 -20.60 8.32
N SER A 28 -26.27 -20.83 8.97
CA SER A 28 -25.01 -20.18 8.62
C SER A 28 -24.37 -20.72 7.33
N ARG A 29 -24.83 -21.88 6.85
CA ARG A 29 -24.36 -22.53 5.61
C ARG A 29 -25.53 -23.03 4.78
N LEU A 30 -25.42 -22.87 3.47
CA LEU A 30 -26.42 -23.31 2.49
C LEU A 30 -25.77 -24.19 1.40
N GLY A 31 -26.58 -25.04 0.76
CA GLY A 31 -26.26 -25.64 -0.53
C GLY A 31 -26.50 -24.65 -1.67
N LEU A 32 -25.99 -24.92 -2.88
CA LEU A 32 -26.10 -24.01 -4.02
C LEU A 32 -27.56 -23.68 -4.40
N ARG A 33 -28.48 -24.63 -4.24
CA ARG A 33 -29.90 -24.45 -4.55
C ARG A 33 -30.52 -23.39 -3.64
N ASP A 34 -30.48 -23.64 -2.33
CA ASP A 34 -31.06 -22.73 -1.34
C ASP A 34 -30.33 -21.37 -1.32
N LEU A 35 -29.02 -21.37 -1.62
CA LEU A 35 -28.23 -20.15 -1.77
C LEU A 35 -28.80 -19.24 -2.87
N LEU A 36 -29.18 -19.78 -4.03
CA LEU A 36 -29.76 -19.00 -5.12
C LEU A 36 -31.19 -18.56 -4.82
N VAL A 37 -32.02 -19.43 -4.23
CA VAL A 37 -33.40 -19.10 -3.82
C VAL A 37 -33.40 -17.92 -2.84
N HIS A 38 -32.54 -17.96 -1.82
CA HIS A 38 -32.46 -16.94 -0.78
C HIS A 38 -31.44 -15.83 -1.07
N ALA A 39 -30.90 -15.72 -2.29
CA ALA A 39 -29.86 -14.75 -2.63
C ALA A 39 -30.26 -13.29 -2.34
N HIS A 40 -31.56 -12.98 -2.43
CA HIS A 40 -32.12 -11.65 -2.14
C HIS A 40 -32.18 -11.30 -0.64
N GLU A 41 -32.02 -12.29 0.25
CA GLU A 41 -32.02 -12.12 1.71
C GLU A 41 -30.60 -12.15 2.33
N ILE A 42 -29.63 -12.63 1.55
CA ILE A 42 -28.25 -12.80 1.95
C ILE A 42 -27.50 -11.49 1.67
N GLU A 43 -26.79 -10.95 2.66
CA GLU A 43 -25.94 -9.76 2.49
C GLU A 43 -24.70 -10.11 1.66
N ALA A 44 -23.99 -11.18 2.02
CA ALA A 44 -22.77 -11.60 1.32
C ALA A 44 -22.39 -13.06 1.63
N LEU A 45 -21.54 -13.63 0.77
CA LEU A 45 -20.84 -14.88 1.06
C LEU A 45 -19.70 -14.65 2.05
N ALA A 46 -19.55 -15.55 3.03
CA ALA A 46 -18.48 -15.56 4.02
C ALA A 46 -17.42 -16.63 3.72
N ILE A 47 -17.20 -16.93 2.43
CA ILE A 47 -16.25 -17.96 1.97
C ILE A 47 -14.81 -17.46 2.12
N THR A 48 -13.95 -18.30 2.71
CA THR A 48 -12.51 -18.07 2.81
C THR A 48 -11.74 -19.30 2.30
N PRO A 49 -10.52 -19.14 1.75
CA PRO A 49 -9.78 -17.88 1.53
C PRO A 49 -10.27 -17.07 0.31
N PRO A 50 -9.86 -15.79 0.17
CA PRO A 50 -10.26 -14.91 -0.95
C PRO A 50 -10.19 -15.49 -2.38
N PRO A 51 -9.14 -16.25 -2.79
CA PRO A 51 -9.13 -16.89 -4.11
C PRO A 51 -10.26 -17.92 -4.30
N ALA A 52 -10.72 -18.58 -3.23
CA ALA A 52 -11.85 -19.50 -3.31
C ALA A 52 -13.17 -18.74 -3.53
N LEU A 53 -13.37 -17.60 -2.86
CA LEU A 53 -14.52 -16.72 -3.11
C LEU A 53 -14.50 -16.16 -4.54
N SER A 54 -13.33 -15.78 -5.07
CA SER A 54 -13.17 -15.31 -6.45
C SER A 54 -13.58 -16.38 -7.48
N ALA A 55 -13.14 -17.62 -7.27
CA ALA A 55 -13.55 -18.76 -8.07
C ALA A 55 -15.06 -19.05 -7.92
N MET A 56 -15.58 -18.97 -6.70
CA MET A 56 -16.99 -19.23 -6.42
C MET A 56 -17.91 -18.22 -7.09
N TYR A 57 -17.57 -16.92 -7.09
CA TYR A 57 -18.34 -15.93 -7.81
C TYR A 57 -18.47 -16.29 -9.29
N ARG A 58 -17.43 -16.81 -9.94
CA ARG A 58 -17.51 -17.21 -11.36
C ARG A 58 -18.48 -18.36 -11.61
N LEU A 59 -18.49 -19.35 -10.72
CA LEU A 59 -19.46 -20.44 -10.76
C LEU A 59 -20.88 -19.91 -10.53
N LEU A 60 -21.08 -19.03 -9.54
CA LEU A 60 -22.40 -18.48 -9.24
C LEU A 60 -22.91 -17.56 -10.35
N TYR A 61 -22.05 -16.74 -10.97
CA TYR A 61 -22.45 -15.95 -12.13
C TYR A 61 -22.92 -16.83 -13.28
N ALA A 62 -22.23 -17.94 -13.55
CA ALA A 62 -22.66 -18.89 -14.57
C ALA A 62 -24.02 -19.53 -14.22
N LEU A 63 -24.20 -19.98 -12.97
CA LEU A 63 -25.46 -20.55 -12.49
C LEU A 63 -26.61 -19.53 -12.53
N THR A 64 -26.37 -18.29 -12.08
CA THR A 64 -27.36 -17.21 -12.13
C THR A 64 -27.75 -16.92 -13.57
N ALA A 65 -26.79 -16.77 -14.49
CA ALA A 65 -27.09 -16.56 -15.91
C ALA A 65 -27.95 -17.70 -16.48
N ARG A 66 -27.64 -18.95 -16.12
CA ARG A 66 -28.41 -20.13 -16.53
C ARG A 66 -29.83 -20.17 -16.00
N VAL A 67 -30.04 -19.78 -14.74
CA VAL A 67 -31.36 -19.80 -14.10
C VAL A 67 -32.23 -18.64 -14.59
N THR A 68 -31.64 -17.48 -14.87
CA THR A 68 -32.38 -16.28 -15.31
C THR A 68 -32.61 -16.19 -16.82
N GLY A 69 -31.91 -17.00 -17.62
CA GLY A 69 -31.92 -16.87 -19.08
C GLY A 69 -31.08 -15.70 -19.61
N LEU A 70 -30.28 -15.07 -18.74
CA LEU A 70 -29.32 -14.02 -19.12
C LEU A 70 -28.02 -14.60 -19.72
N ASP A 71 -27.95 -15.92 -19.91
CA ASP A 71 -26.93 -16.61 -20.68
C ASP A 71 -27.15 -16.52 -22.21
N GLU A 72 -28.24 -15.89 -22.66
CA GLU A 72 -28.56 -15.66 -24.07
C GLU A 72 -28.84 -14.17 -24.37
N ASN A 73 -28.43 -13.73 -25.56
CA ASN A 73 -28.59 -12.36 -26.04
C ASN A 73 -29.09 -12.37 -27.50
N PRO A 74 -30.33 -12.81 -27.75
CA PRO A 74 -30.89 -12.92 -29.10
C PRO A 74 -31.22 -11.56 -29.72
N ASP A 75 -31.65 -10.60 -28.90
CA ASP A 75 -32.19 -9.30 -29.35
C ASP A 75 -31.23 -8.12 -29.11
N GLY A 76 -29.98 -8.42 -28.76
CA GLY A 76 -28.88 -7.46 -28.60
C GLY A 76 -28.78 -6.85 -27.19
N ASP A 77 -27.65 -6.18 -26.94
CA ASP A 77 -27.24 -5.75 -25.59
C ASP A 77 -28.27 -4.88 -24.87
N GLY A 78 -29.05 -4.06 -25.60
CA GLY A 78 -30.10 -3.22 -25.01
C GLY A 78 -31.20 -4.04 -24.33
N ASP A 79 -31.76 -5.02 -25.04
CA ASP A 79 -32.79 -5.92 -24.50
C ASP A 79 -32.24 -6.75 -23.33
N TRP A 80 -30.99 -7.23 -23.44
CA TRP A 80 -30.35 -7.96 -22.35
C TRP A 80 -30.21 -7.11 -21.08
N LEU A 81 -29.85 -5.83 -21.23
CA LEU A 81 -29.75 -4.89 -20.10
C LEU A 81 -31.12 -4.62 -19.47
N ASP A 82 -32.17 -4.47 -20.28
CA ASP A 82 -33.54 -4.28 -19.81
C ASP A 82 -34.04 -5.52 -19.04
N ARG A 83 -33.87 -6.73 -19.60
CA ARG A 83 -34.21 -7.99 -18.91
C ARG A 83 -33.46 -8.15 -17.59
N ARG A 84 -32.18 -7.78 -17.54
CA ARG A 84 -31.41 -7.81 -16.29
C ARG A 84 -31.96 -6.82 -15.27
N ALA A 85 -32.34 -5.62 -15.69
CA ALA A 85 -32.93 -4.61 -14.82
C ALA A 85 -34.31 -5.02 -14.30
N GLU A 86 -35.14 -5.71 -15.11
CA GLU A 86 -36.44 -6.24 -14.69
C GLU A 86 -36.33 -7.30 -13.58
N ILE A 87 -35.29 -8.14 -13.63
CA ILE A 87 -35.02 -9.15 -12.60
C ILE A 87 -34.39 -8.52 -11.34
N PHE A 88 -33.78 -7.34 -11.48
CA PHE A 88 -33.03 -6.70 -10.40
C PHE A 88 -33.95 -6.31 -9.24
N GLY A 89 -33.68 -6.87 -8.05
CA GLY A 89 -34.45 -6.60 -6.83
C GLY A 89 -35.60 -7.59 -6.56
N GLU A 90 -35.95 -8.44 -7.53
CA GLU A 90 -36.97 -9.48 -7.35
C GLU A 90 -36.33 -10.84 -7.00
N PRO A 91 -36.90 -11.64 -6.08
CA PRO A 91 -36.40 -12.98 -5.79
C PRO A 91 -36.34 -13.85 -7.06
N LEU A 92 -35.28 -14.68 -7.18
CA LEU A 92 -35.25 -15.68 -8.24
C LEU A 92 -36.41 -16.66 -8.06
N ALA A 93 -37.09 -16.99 -9.15
CA ALA A 93 -38.19 -17.95 -9.13
C ALA A 93 -37.70 -19.32 -8.64
N PRO A 94 -38.18 -19.83 -7.48
CA PRO A 94 -37.71 -21.09 -6.94
C PRO A 94 -37.87 -22.27 -7.91
N ASP A 95 -38.99 -22.31 -8.64
CA ASP A 95 -39.25 -23.34 -9.65
C ASP A 95 -38.21 -23.35 -10.79
N ALA A 96 -37.66 -22.20 -11.16
CA ALA A 96 -36.62 -22.10 -12.19
C ALA A 96 -35.26 -22.59 -11.67
N VAL A 97 -34.94 -22.27 -10.41
CA VAL A 97 -33.75 -22.81 -9.73
C VAL A 97 -33.86 -24.33 -9.64
N ASP A 98 -35.00 -24.84 -9.20
CA ASP A 98 -35.27 -26.27 -9.04
C ASP A 98 -35.20 -27.02 -10.37
N ALA A 99 -35.79 -26.46 -11.42
CA ALA A 99 -35.75 -27.05 -12.75
C ALA A 99 -34.30 -27.21 -13.26
N TYR A 100 -33.44 -26.21 -13.05
CA TYR A 100 -32.05 -26.27 -13.49
C TYR A 100 -31.25 -27.36 -12.75
N PHE A 101 -31.39 -27.45 -11.42
CA PHE A 101 -30.69 -28.50 -10.66
C PHE A 101 -31.26 -29.90 -10.94
N ALA A 102 -32.56 -30.03 -11.21
CA ALA A 102 -33.18 -31.30 -11.60
C ALA A 102 -32.72 -31.79 -12.99
N GLU A 103 -32.53 -30.88 -13.96
CA GLU A 103 -31.98 -31.22 -15.28
C GLU A 103 -30.55 -31.77 -15.19
N HIS A 104 -29.82 -31.40 -14.13
CA HIS A 104 -28.43 -31.78 -13.89
C HIS A 104 -28.26 -32.60 -12.61
N GLU A 105 -29.25 -33.44 -12.29
CA GLU A 105 -29.23 -34.30 -11.11
C GLU A 105 -27.95 -35.15 -11.04
N GLY A 106 -27.34 -35.21 -9.85
CA GLY A 106 -26.09 -35.94 -9.59
C GLY A 106 -24.82 -35.30 -10.16
N ARG A 107 -24.93 -34.21 -10.93
CA ARG A 107 -23.75 -33.52 -11.52
C ARG A 107 -23.03 -32.62 -10.54
N PHE A 108 -23.67 -32.26 -9.42
CA PHE A 108 -23.14 -31.43 -8.34
C PHE A 108 -22.56 -32.24 -7.16
N ASP A 109 -22.58 -33.57 -7.24
CA ASP A 109 -21.97 -34.44 -6.24
C ASP A 109 -20.45 -34.50 -6.39
N LEU A 110 -19.74 -34.08 -5.33
CA LEU A 110 -18.28 -34.06 -5.23
C LEU A 110 -17.65 -35.44 -5.37
N PHE A 111 -18.35 -36.49 -4.96
CA PHE A 111 -17.83 -37.86 -4.94
C PHE A 111 -18.56 -38.79 -5.90
N HIS A 112 -19.33 -38.22 -6.85
CA HIS A 112 -20.06 -39.00 -7.84
C HIS A 112 -19.11 -39.98 -8.57
N PRO A 113 -19.45 -41.28 -8.68
CA PRO A 113 -18.51 -42.31 -9.10
C PRO A 113 -18.00 -42.15 -10.55
N GLN A 114 -18.78 -41.49 -11.41
CA GLN A 114 -18.48 -41.34 -12.84
C GLN A 114 -18.25 -39.89 -13.27
N ARG A 115 -18.78 -38.93 -12.51
CA ARG A 115 -18.85 -37.51 -12.87
C ARG A 115 -18.72 -36.63 -11.62
N PRO A 116 -17.66 -36.82 -10.81
CA PRO A 116 -17.45 -36.02 -9.62
C PRO A 116 -17.35 -34.53 -10.02
N PHE A 117 -18.05 -33.66 -9.30
CA PHE A 117 -18.18 -32.25 -9.66
C PHE A 117 -16.79 -31.61 -9.83
N LEU A 118 -16.55 -31.04 -11.03
CA LEU A 118 -15.31 -30.36 -11.44
C LEU A 118 -14.01 -31.17 -11.27
N GLN A 119 -14.11 -32.50 -11.30
CA GLN A 119 -12.98 -33.41 -11.11
C GLN A 119 -12.82 -34.37 -12.29
N ASP A 120 -11.65 -35.01 -12.36
CA ASP A 120 -11.36 -36.02 -13.37
C ASP A 120 -11.30 -37.42 -12.72
N PRO A 121 -12.38 -38.23 -12.83
CA PRO A 121 -12.43 -39.55 -12.20
C PRO A 121 -11.42 -40.54 -12.77
N ARG A 122 -10.88 -40.28 -13.98
CA ARG A 122 -9.85 -41.13 -14.61
C ARG A 122 -8.56 -41.17 -13.78
N LEU A 123 -8.34 -40.17 -12.91
CA LEU A 123 -7.16 -40.10 -12.06
C LEU A 123 -7.14 -41.16 -10.95
N ALA A 124 -8.26 -41.83 -10.67
CA ALA A 124 -8.30 -42.94 -9.72
C ALA A 124 -7.57 -44.20 -10.22
N ASP A 125 -7.41 -44.34 -11.54
CA ASP A 125 -6.74 -45.49 -12.15
C ASP A 125 -5.21 -45.36 -11.98
N PRO A 126 -4.53 -46.30 -11.30
CA PRO A 126 -3.08 -46.30 -11.16
C PRO A 126 -2.31 -46.33 -12.49
N ALA A 127 -2.92 -46.81 -13.57
CA ALA A 127 -2.34 -46.77 -14.91
C ALA A 127 -2.35 -45.35 -15.52
N VAL A 128 -3.32 -44.52 -15.11
CA VAL A 128 -3.42 -43.11 -15.52
C VAL A 128 -2.59 -42.23 -14.59
N CYS A 129 -2.71 -42.40 -13.28
CA CYS A 129 -2.01 -41.60 -12.28
C CYS A 129 -1.45 -42.52 -11.18
N PRO A 130 -0.16 -42.89 -11.22
CA PRO A 130 0.39 -43.91 -10.32
C PRO A 130 0.58 -43.43 -8.87
N LYS A 131 0.53 -42.11 -8.61
CA LYS A 131 0.75 -41.53 -7.28
C LYS A 131 -0.18 -40.35 -7.02
N SER A 132 -0.85 -40.37 -5.87
CA SER A 132 -1.57 -39.22 -5.37
C SER A 132 -0.62 -38.08 -4.99
N ALA A 133 -1.20 -36.88 -4.88
CA ALA A 133 -0.49 -35.66 -4.51
C ALA A 133 -0.44 -35.45 -2.99
N GLY A 134 -1.32 -36.09 -2.23
CA GLY A 134 -1.48 -35.87 -0.79
C GLY A 134 -2.46 -34.74 -0.48
N VAL A 135 -3.27 -34.92 0.57
CA VAL A 135 -4.23 -33.90 1.04
C VAL A 135 -3.56 -32.60 1.49
N ASN A 136 -2.31 -32.63 1.97
CA ASN A 136 -1.59 -31.41 2.33
C ASN A 136 -1.28 -30.53 1.11
N LYS A 137 -1.08 -31.13 -0.08
CA LYS A 137 -0.86 -30.38 -1.32
C LYS A 137 -2.15 -29.76 -1.85
N LEU A 138 -3.31 -30.32 -1.52
CA LEU A 138 -4.61 -29.76 -1.89
C LEU A 138 -4.81 -28.37 -1.27
N VAL A 139 -4.52 -28.21 0.02
CA VAL A 139 -4.72 -26.94 0.73
C VAL A 139 -3.49 -26.05 0.56
N LEU A 140 -3.57 -25.08 -0.35
CA LEU A 140 -2.50 -24.10 -0.54
C LEU A 140 -2.27 -23.32 0.76
N GLY A 141 -1.07 -23.45 1.33
CA GLY A 141 -0.71 -22.91 2.65
C GLY A 141 -0.38 -23.97 3.70
N ARG A 142 -0.78 -25.25 3.50
CA ARG A 142 -0.26 -26.37 4.30
C ARG A 142 1.13 -26.78 3.82
N PRO A 143 2.05 -27.15 4.74
CA PRO A 143 3.33 -27.72 4.35
C PRO A 143 3.12 -29.07 3.65
N ALA A 144 3.73 -29.24 2.48
CA ALA A 144 3.70 -30.47 1.70
C ALA A 144 5.12 -30.82 1.21
N GLY A 145 5.49 -32.11 1.26
CA GLY A 145 6.84 -32.56 0.94
C GLY A 145 7.92 -31.89 1.80
N ASN A 146 8.87 -31.21 1.16
CA ASN A 146 10.02 -30.57 1.82
C ASN A 146 9.77 -29.11 2.24
N ASN A 147 8.56 -28.58 2.08
CA ASN A 147 8.25 -27.21 2.47
C ASN A 147 8.29 -27.06 4.00
N SER A 148 8.83 -25.95 4.49
CA SER A 148 8.86 -25.65 5.92
C SER A 148 7.44 -25.50 6.48
N VAL A 149 7.25 -25.87 7.75
CA VAL A 149 6.00 -25.68 8.48
C VAL A 149 5.92 -24.23 8.97
N TRP A 150 5.05 -23.41 8.38
CA TRP A 150 4.88 -22.00 8.76
C TRP A 150 3.61 -21.79 9.62
N PHE A 151 2.48 -22.38 9.21
CA PHE A 151 1.19 -22.23 9.88
C PHE A 151 0.58 -23.61 10.18
N GLY A 152 0.31 -23.89 11.46
CA GLY A 152 -0.29 -25.14 11.95
C GLY A 152 0.72 -26.25 12.32
N HIS A 153 0.23 -27.33 12.91
CA HIS A 153 1.01 -28.53 13.28
C HIS A 153 0.86 -29.66 12.25
N HIS A 154 0.80 -29.31 10.97
CA HIS A 154 0.66 -30.30 9.90
C HIS A 154 2.03 -30.85 9.50
N TRP A 155 2.13 -32.18 9.47
CA TRP A 155 3.32 -32.91 9.04
C TRP A 155 2.96 -33.78 7.85
N ASP A 156 3.77 -33.78 6.80
CA ASP A 156 3.47 -34.57 5.60
C ASP A 156 3.46 -36.09 5.87
N ALA A 157 4.21 -36.53 6.88
CA ALA A 157 4.21 -37.92 7.35
C ALA A 157 2.96 -38.31 8.15
N SER A 158 2.12 -37.35 8.57
CA SER A 158 0.89 -37.59 9.33
C SER A 158 -0.18 -36.59 8.91
N PRO A 159 -0.72 -36.72 7.67
CA PRO A 159 -1.69 -35.79 7.13
C PRO A 159 -2.98 -35.79 7.95
N ILE A 160 -3.55 -34.60 8.16
CA ILE A 160 -4.85 -34.43 8.83
C ILE A 160 -5.91 -34.27 7.73
N PRO A 161 -6.96 -35.11 7.70
CA PRO A 161 -8.07 -34.97 6.75
C PRO A 161 -8.67 -33.57 6.74
N VAL A 162 -9.19 -33.16 5.59
CA VAL A 162 -9.79 -31.83 5.37
C VAL A 162 -11.30 -31.98 5.33
N PRO A 163 -12.09 -31.16 6.05
CA PRO A 163 -13.54 -31.16 5.89
C PRO A 163 -13.94 -30.98 4.42
N THR A 164 -14.94 -31.73 3.94
CA THR A 164 -15.34 -31.71 2.52
C THR A 164 -15.63 -30.31 1.96
N PRO A 165 -16.32 -29.40 2.68
CA PRO A 165 -16.45 -28.00 2.24
C PRO A 165 -15.11 -27.31 1.97
N ASP A 166 -14.13 -27.46 2.86
CA ASP A 166 -12.81 -26.83 2.72
C ASP A 166 -12.00 -27.46 1.58
N ALA A 167 -12.18 -28.76 1.35
CA ALA A 167 -11.56 -29.49 0.25
C ALA A 167 -12.13 -29.04 -1.11
N PHE A 168 -13.44 -28.79 -1.20
CA PHE A 168 -14.09 -28.21 -2.37
C PHE A 168 -13.55 -26.80 -2.67
N LEU A 169 -13.49 -25.94 -1.65
CA LEU A 169 -12.93 -24.60 -1.82
C LEU A 169 -11.46 -24.65 -2.27
N SER A 170 -10.67 -25.57 -1.71
CA SER A 170 -9.28 -25.80 -2.13
C SER A 170 -9.16 -26.29 -3.56
N LEU A 171 -10.09 -27.15 -4.01
CA LEU A 171 -10.19 -27.58 -5.41
C LEU A 171 -10.42 -26.38 -6.32
N LEU A 172 -11.35 -25.49 -5.98
CA LEU A 172 -11.58 -24.26 -6.75
C LEU A 172 -10.33 -23.38 -6.83
N VAL A 173 -9.59 -23.23 -5.72
CA VAL A 173 -8.32 -22.49 -5.72
C VAL A 173 -7.32 -23.14 -6.69
N TRP A 174 -7.22 -24.46 -6.75
CA TRP A 174 -6.34 -25.14 -7.70
C TRP A 174 -6.74 -24.90 -9.17
N LEU A 175 -8.03 -24.97 -9.48
CA LEU A 175 -8.50 -24.77 -10.86
C LEU A 175 -8.15 -23.38 -11.40
N TYR A 176 -8.25 -22.33 -10.56
CA TYR A 176 -8.02 -20.95 -10.98
C TYR A 176 -6.60 -20.42 -10.70
N TYR A 177 -6.01 -20.73 -9.55
CA TYR A 177 -4.76 -20.16 -9.04
C TYR A 177 -3.60 -21.18 -8.94
N GLY A 178 -3.80 -22.40 -9.45
CA GLY A 178 -2.84 -23.48 -9.36
C GLY A 178 -1.45 -23.11 -9.93
N PRO A 179 -0.34 -23.50 -9.26
CA PRO A 179 1.02 -23.24 -9.72
C PRO A 179 1.35 -23.91 -11.05
N SER A 180 2.30 -23.31 -11.77
CA SER A 180 2.97 -23.99 -12.89
C SER A 180 4.14 -24.84 -12.40
N GLY A 181 4.61 -25.77 -13.23
CA GLY A 181 5.75 -26.62 -12.91
C GLY A 181 5.34 -28.07 -12.72
N ARG A 182 6.04 -28.80 -11.84
CA ARG A 182 5.90 -30.26 -11.73
C ARG A 182 4.82 -30.68 -10.72
N CYS A 183 3.83 -31.43 -11.19
CA CYS A 183 2.80 -32.12 -10.41
C CYS A 183 2.98 -33.65 -10.47
N SER A 184 1.98 -34.41 -10.01
CA SER A 184 1.97 -35.87 -10.16
C SER A 184 1.93 -36.25 -11.64
N THR A 185 2.64 -37.32 -12.00
CA THR A 185 2.65 -37.83 -13.38
C THR A 185 1.26 -38.31 -13.77
N ARG A 186 0.81 -37.93 -14.97
CA ARG A 186 -0.37 -38.49 -15.63
C ARG A 186 -0.01 -39.04 -16.99
N THR A 187 -0.56 -40.20 -17.30
CA THR A 187 -0.54 -40.84 -18.63
C THR A 187 -1.93 -40.77 -19.23
N HIS A 188 -2.04 -40.20 -20.43
CA HIS A 188 -3.28 -40.18 -21.20
C HIS A 188 -2.96 -40.46 -22.67
N ALA A 189 -3.58 -41.50 -23.23
CA ALA A 189 -3.16 -42.09 -24.51
C ALA A 189 -1.64 -42.35 -24.50
N ASP A 190 -0.92 -41.90 -25.52
CA ASP A 190 0.54 -42.09 -25.65
C ASP A 190 1.37 -41.00 -24.93
N VAL A 191 0.73 -40.08 -24.20
CA VAL A 191 1.40 -38.94 -23.55
C VAL A 191 1.52 -39.18 -22.06
N THR A 192 2.76 -39.27 -21.57
CA THR A 192 3.09 -39.30 -20.14
C THR A 192 3.85 -38.04 -19.75
N ALA A 193 3.27 -37.22 -18.87
CA ALA A 193 3.85 -35.95 -18.45
C ALA A 193 3.56 -35.65 -16.98
N ALA A 194 4.38 -34.78 -16.40
CA ALA A 194 4.25 -34.34 -15.01
C ALA A 194 4.29 -32.81 -14.88
N ASP A 195 4.59 -32.07 -15.95
CA ASP A 195 4.63 -30.61 -15.95
C ASP A 195 3.29 -30.01 -16.40
N VAL A 196 2.93 -28.87 -15.81
CA VAL A 196 1.66 -28.18 -16.05
C VAL A 196 1.86 -26.66 -16.14
N SER A 197 1.00 -25.99 -16.93
CA SER A 197 0.92 -24.53 -16.96
C SER A 197 0.16 -23.98 -15.73
N ALA A 198 0.33 -22.69 -15.44
CA ALA A 198 -0.36 -22.05 -14.32
C ALA A 198 -1.86 -21.89 -14.58
N GLY A 199 -2.66 -21.93 -13.53
CA GLY A 199 -4.10 -21.63 -13.60
C GLY A 199 -4.37 -20.23 -14.18
N PRO A 200 -5.56 -19.99 -14.73
CA PRO A 200 -5.88 -18.78 -15.49
C PRO A 200 -5.78 -17.49 -14.69
N LEU A 201 -5.91 -17.54 -13.36
CA LEU A 201 -5.87 -16.39 -12.45
C LEU A 201 -4.64 -16.37 -11.55
N ARG A 202 -3.66 -17.27 -11.75
CA ARG A 202 -2.46 -17.31 -10.90
C ARG A 202 -1.77 -15.94 -10.82
N GLY A 203 -1.60 -15.43 -9.60
CA GLY A 203 -0.94 -14.15 -9.34
C GLY A 203 -1.73 -12.91 -9.80
N SER A 204 -3.01 -13.05 -10.17
CA SER A 204 -3.87 -11.93 -10.58
C SER A 204 -4.84 -11.49 -9.48
N LEU A 205 -5.26 -10.23 -9.55
CA LEU A 205 -6.33 -9.66 -8.70
C LEU A 205 -7.62 -9.54 -9.53
N SER A 206 -8.72 -10.08 -9.03
CA SER A 206 -10.05 -9.93 -9.62
C SER A 206 -10.90 -8.92 -8.85
N TYR A 207 -11.83 -8.30 -9.56
CA TYR A 207 -12.66 -7.19 -9.09
C TYR A 207 -14.12 -7.52 -9.43
N HIS A 208 -14.94 -7.63 -8.39
CA HIS A 208 -16.34 -8.04 -8.48
C HIS A 208 -17.24 -6.89 -7.99
N PRO A 209 -18.34 -6.57 -8.67
CA PRO A 209 -19.33 -5.66 -8.10
C PRO A 209 -19.98 -6.31 -6.88
N GLU A 210 -20.16 -5.55 -5.79
CA GLU A 210 -20.81 -5.99 -4.56
C GLU A 210 -21.96 -5.02 -4.23
N GLY A 211 -23.18 -5.55 -4.25
CA GLY A 211 -24.42 -4.85 -3.90
C GLY A 211 -24.78 -5.00 -2.42
N ASP A 212 -26.03 -4.67 -2.06
CA ASP A 212 -26.54 -4.85 -0.70
C ASP A 212 -27.01 -6.28 -0.43
N THR A 213 -27.27 -7.06 -1.49
CA THR A 213 -27.61 -8.48 -1.42
C THR A 213 -26.72 -9.33 -2.31
N LEU A 214 -26.67 -10.63 -2.05
CA LEU A 214 -26.02 -11.59 -2.92
C LEU A 214 -26.69 -11.61 -4.29
N LEU A 215 -28.01 -11.49 -4.39
CA LEU A 215 -28.70 -11.41 -5.67
C LEU A 215 -28.24 -10.21 -6.50
N GLU A 216 -28.20 -9.02 -5.91
CA GLU A 216 -27.71 -7.81 -6.59
C GLU A 216 -26.25 -7.99 -7.04
N THR A 217 -25.42 -8.58 -6.19
CA THR A 217 -24.02 -8.92 -6.48
C THR A 217 -23.91 -9.88 -7.67
N LEU A 218 -24.78 -10.90 -7.74
CA LEU A 218 -24.79 -11.90 -8.80
C LEU A 218 -25.26 -11.31 -10.14
N LEU A 219 -26.35 -10.54 -10.13
CA LEU A 219 -26.88 -9.88 -11.33
C LEU A 219 -25.93 -8.81 -11.87
N ALA A 220 -25.37 -7.97 -11.00
CA ALA A 220 -24.36 -6.99 -11.38
C ALA A 220 -23.07 -7.64 -11.92
N GLY A 221 -22.77 -8.85 -11.44
CA GLY A 221 -21.62 -9.63 -11.91
C GLY A 221 -21.77 -10.16 -13.34
N LEU A 222 -22.96 -10.15 -13.95
CA LEU A 222 -23.18 -10.70 -15.28
C LEU A 222 -22.72 -9.75 -16.39
N THR A 223 -22.21 -10.33 -17.49
CA THR A 223 -21.88 -9.62 -18.72
C THR A 223 -22.73 -10.14 -19.89
N PRO A 224 -23.18 -9.28 -20.82
CA PRO A 224 -23.96 -9.73 -21.97
C PRO A 224 -23.17 -10.74 -22.80
N PRO A 225 -23.77 -11.89 -23.16
CA PRO A 225 -23.15 -12.81 -24.10
C PRO A 225 -23.09 -12.18 -25.50
N PRO A 226 -22.19 -12.63 -26.38
CA PRO A 226 -22.19 -12.19 -27.77
C PRO A 226 -23.57 -12.37 -28.43
N GLU A 227 -23.95 -11.42 -29.28
CA GLU A 227 -25.21 -11.42 -30.00
C GLU A 227 -25.41 -12.75 -30.75
N GLY A 228 -26.59 -13.35 -30.60
CA GLY A 228 -26.95 -14.61 -31.24
C GLY A 228 -26.30 -15.87 -30.63
N LEU A 229 -25.57 -15.76 -29.51
CA LEU A 229 -25.10 -16.92 -28.76
C LEU A 229 -26.30 -17.70 -28.20
N ARG A 230 -26.34 -19.00 -28.46
CA ARG A 230 -27.32 -19.94 -27.90
C ARG A 230 -26.75 -20.64 -26.68
N ARG A 231 -27.60 -20.93 -25.71
CA ARG A 231 -27.28 -21.67 -24.47
C ARG A 231 -26.44 -22.92 -24.71
N ALA A 232 -26.84 -23.73 -25.69
CA ALA A 232 -26.18 -25.01 -26.01
C ALA A 232 -24.75 -24.87 -26.55
N ASP A 233 -24.37 -23.70 -27.08
CA ASP A 233 -23.04 -23.47 -27.65
C ASP A 233 -22.00 -23.07 -26.59
N ASP A 234 -22.44 -22.69 -25.39
CA ASP A 234 -21.61 -22.20 -24.27
C ASP A 234 -21.79 -23.03 -22.98
N PRO A 235 -21.62 -24.37 -22.99
CA PRO A 235 -21.90 -25.22 -21.82
C PRO A 235 -20.90 -25.02 -20.67
N CYS A 236 -21.39 -25.06 -19.43
CA CYS A 236 -20.56 -25.21 -18.25
C CYS A 236 -19.97 -26.65 -18.18
N PRO A 237 -18.83 -26.87 -17.50
CA PRO A 237 -18.20 -28.19 -17.41
C PRO A 237 -19.11 -29.30 -16.86
N TRP A 238 -20.01 -28.99 -15.92
CA TRP A 238 -20.97 -29.95 -15.36
C TRP A 238 -22.12 -30.29 -16.31
N GLU A 239 -22.36 -29.49 -17.36
CA GLU A 239 -23.42 -29.71 -18.35
C GLU A 239 -22.96 -30.61 -19.50
N LEU A 240 -21.65 -30.74 -19.73
CA LEU A 240 -21.10 -31.53 -20.84
C LEU A 240 -21.43 -33.02 -20.73
N ALA A 241 -22.03 -33.63 -21.75
CA ALA A 241 -22.38 -35.05 -21.76
C ALA A 241 -21.17 -35.97 -21.45
N ASP A 242 -20.00 -35.65 -22.01
CA ASP A 242 -18.77 -36.42 -21.86
C ASP A 242 -17.67 -35.65 -21.11
N LEU A 243 -16.70 -36.38 -20.56
CA LEU A 243 -15.51 -35.78 -19.96
C LEU A 243 -14.61 -35.18 -21.05
N PRO A 244 -14.08 -33.95 -20.87
CA PRO A 244 -13.14 -33.37 -21.81
C PRO A 244 -11.89 -34.24 -22.03
N ASP A 245 -11.42 -34.29 -23.27
CA ASP A 245 -10.13 -34.87 -23.63
C ASP A 245 -8.98 -33.90 -23.25
N PRO A 246 -8.06 -34.29 -22.34
CA PRO A 246 -6.91 -33.48 -21.93
C PRO A 246 -5.93 -33.10 -23.05
N LEU A 247 -5.96 -33.83 -24.17
CA LEU A 247 -5.11 -33.60 -25.34
C LEU A 247 -5.83 -32.85 -26.47
N ALA A 248 -7.15 -32.67 -26.38
CA ALA A 248 -7.90 -31.99 -27.42
C ALA A 248 -7.44 -30.53 -27.57
N PRO A 249 -7.27 -30.03 -28.80
CA PRO A 249 -6.95 -28.63 -29.01
C PRO A 249 -8.10 -27.73 -28.53
N PRO A 250 -7.82 -26.46 -28.17
CA PRO A 250 -8.86 -25.49 -27.87
C PRO A 250 -9.86 -25.37 -29.03
N ARG A 251 -11.14 -25.10 -28.71
CA ARG A 251 -12.18 -24.87 -29.73
C ARG A 251 -11.79 -23.70 -30.65
N THR A 252 -12.13 -23.82 -31.93
CA THR A 252 -11.87 -22.80 -32.96
C THR A 252 -13.18 -22.39 -33.65
N PRO A 253 -13.34 -21.12 -34.08
CA PRO A 253 -12.39 -20.02 -33.97
C PRO A 253 -12.35 -19.37 -32.56
N ASN A 254 -13.37 -19.59 -31.74
CA ASN A 254 -13.47 -19.03 -30.40
C ASN A 254 -13.40 -20.14 -29.33
N PRO A 255 -12.30 -20.23 -28.55
CA PRO A 255 -12.15 -21.20 -27.47
C PRO A 255 -13.22 -21.07 -26.38
N TYR A 256 -13.70 -19.85 -26.13
CA TYR A 256 -14.65 -19.51 -25.07
C TYR A 256 -15.78 -18.65 -25.65
N PRO A 257 -16.78 -19.28 -26.32
CA PRO A 257 -17.81 -18.57 -27.07
C PRO A 257 -18.60 -17.57 -26.25
N GLY A 258 -18.94 -17.89 -25.00
CA GLY A 258 -19.76 -17.04 -24.14
C GLY A 258 -19.31 -16.94 -22.69
N PRO A 259 -20.12 -16.28 -21.84
CA PRO A 259 -19.78 -16.04 -20.44
C PRO A 259 -19.58 -17.34 -19.65
N CYS A 260 -20.37 -18.38 -19.84
CA CYS A 260 -20.27 -19.61 -19.06
C CYS A 260 -18.92 -20.31 -19.25
N THR A 261 -18.50 -20.52 -20.51
CA THR A 261 -17.18 -21.12 -20.79
C THR A 261 -16.01 -20.19 -20.46
N ARG A 262 -16.18 -18.87 -20.51
CA ARG A 262 -15.14 -17.91 -20.05
C ARG A 262 -14.96 -17.94 -18.54
N LEU A 263 -16.07 -18.04 -17.80
CA LEU A 263 -16.10 -18.08 -16.33
C LEU A 263 -15.54 -19.39 -15.79
N THR A 264 -15.85 -20.52 -16.43
CA THR A 264 -15.55 -21.89 -15.95
C THR A 264 -14.54 -22.64 -16.81
N GLY A 265 -13.81 -21.92 -17.67
CA GLY A 265 -12.79 -22.48 -18.56
C GLY A 265 -11.37 -21.99 -18.24
N GLY A 266 -10.42 -22.38 -19.10
CA GLY A 266 -9.01 -21.95 -18.97
C GLY A 266 -8.20 -22.69 -17.90
N TRP A 267 -8.82 -23.61 -17.17
CA TRP A 267 -8.15 -24.43 -16.15
C TRP A 267 -7.08 -25.33 -16.75
N GLN A 268 -5.89 -25.33 -16.15
CA GLN A 268 -4.76 -26.15 -16.57
C GLN A 268 -4.60 -27.42 -15.75
N HIS A 269 -5.26 -27.49 -14.58
CA HIS A 269 -5.12 -28.55 -13.59
C HIS A 269 -6.33 -29.47 -13.63
N ALA A 270 -6.10 -30.76 -13.34
CA ALA A 270 -7.13 -31.74 -13.06
C ALA A 270 -6.90 -32.30 -11.66
N LEU A 271 -8.01 -32.49 -10.94
CA LEU A 271 -8.01 -32.96 -9.56
C LEU A 271 -8.99 -34.11 -9.38
N LEU A 272 -8.73 -34.94 -8.36
CA LEU A 272 -9.68 -35.92 -7.84
C LEU A 272 -9.48 -36.04 -6.32
N LEU A 273 -10.54 -35.79 -5.56
CA LEU A 273 -10.55 -35.88 -4.11
C LEU A 273 -10.86 -37.32 -3.69
N VAL A 274 -10.20 -37.77 -2.62
CA VAL A 274 -10.41 -39.10 -2.03
C VAL A 274 -11.11 -38.90 -0.67
N PRO A 275 -12.41 -39.20 -0.56
CA PRO A 275 -13.14 -39.03 0.68
C PRO A 275 -12.77 -40.09 1.73
N ASP A 276 -13.14 -39.84 2.98
CA ASP A 276 -13.31 -40.88 3.99
C ASP A 276 -14.61 -41.68 3.76
N ASP A 277 -14.82 -42.72 4.55
CA ASP A 277 -16.02 -43.58 4.45
C ASP A 277 -17.34 -42.82 4.72
N THR A 278 -17.29 -41.58 5.24
CA THR A 278 -18.46 -40.76 5.58
C THR A 278 -18.77 -39.70 4.52
N GLY A 279 -17.83 -39.40 3.62
CA GLY A 279 -17.93 -38.24 2.70
C GLY A 279 -17.83 -36.89 3.39
N ARG A 280 -17.56 -36.83 4.70
CA ARG A 280 -17.48 -35.57 5.45
C ARG A 280 -16.06 -35.02 5.52
N HIS A 281 -15.06 -35.85 5.23
CA HIS A 281 -13.68 -35.41 5.09
C HIS A 281 -13.03 -36.00 3.84
N VAL A 282 -12.00 -35.31 3.37
CA VAL A 282 -11.09 -35.73 2.30
C VAL A 282 -9.77 -36.13 2.93
N THR A 283 -9.31 -37.34 2.63
CA THR A 283 -8.12 -37.96 3.21
C THR A 283 -6.91 -37.89 2.29
N ASP A 284 -7.14 -37.82 0.98
CA ASP A 284 -6.10 -37.70 -0.05
C ASP A 284 -6.64 -36.96 -1.28
N ALA A 285 -5.75 -36.56 -2.20
CA ALA A 285 -6.12 -35.95 -3.47
C ALA A 285 -5.11 -36.28 -4.57
N TYR A 286 -5.59 -36.42 -5.80
CA TYR A 286 -4.77 -36.41 -7.02
C TYR A 286 -4.76 -35.00 -7.60
N ILE A 287 -3.58 -34.52 -8.01
CA ILE A 287 -3.40 -33.20 -8.61
C ILE A 287 -2.38 -33.31 -9.74
N THR A 288 -2.81 -33.04 -10.97
CA THR A 288 -1.99 -33.17 -12.19
C THR A 288 -2.46 -32.21 -13.28
N TRP A 289 -1.91 -32.34 -14.48
CA TRP A 289 -2.33 -31.56 -15.64
C TRP A 289 -3.72 -32.01 -16.14
N GLY A 290 -4.60 -31.03 -16.36
CA GLY A 290 -5.92 -31.20 -16.96
C GLY A 290 -5.94 -30.92 -18.45
N HIS A 291 -5.02 -30.07 -18.93
CA HIS A 291 -4.78 -29.82 -20.35
C HIS A 291 -3.28 -29.82 -20.63
N ARG A 292 -2.85 -30.44 -21.74
CA ARG A 292 -1.42 -30.53 -22.07
C ARG A 292 -0.88 -29.26 -22.72
N GLY A 293 -1.69 -28.63 -23.56
CA GLY A 293 -1.37 -27.36 -24.20
C GLY A 293 -1.66 -26.18 -23.27
N LYS A 294 -0.94 -25.07 -23.44
CA LYS A 294 -1.32 -23.84 -22.76
C LYS A 294 -2.61 -23.32 -23.38
N LEU A 295 -3.73 -23.47 -22.67
CA LEU A 295 -4.99 -22.83 -23.02
C LEU A 295 -4.85 -21.30 -23.19
N PRO A 296 -5.57 -20.70 -24.16
CA PRO A 296 -5.57 -19.27 -24.38
C PRO A 296 -6.25 -18.51 -23.24
N SER A 297 -6.08 -17.19 -23.21
CA SER A 297 -6.80 -16.32 -22.27
C SER A 297 -8.31 -16.46 -22.43
N THR A 298 -9.04 -16.53 -21.33
CA THR A 298 -10.51 -16.46 -21.31
C THR A 298 -11.04 -15.05 -21.56
N ASN A 299 -10.16 -14.04 -21.57
CA ASN A 299 -10.53 -12.62 -21.54
C ASN A 299 -11.46 -12.31 -20.36
N ASP A 300 -11.06 -12.78 -19.18
CA ASP A 300 -11.80 -12.66 -17.93
C ASP A 300 -12.35 -11.25 -17.69
N ALA A 301 -13.64 -11.15 -17.41
CA ALA A 301 -14.37 -9.89 -17.30
C ALA A 301 -14.12 -9.13 -15.98
N TYR A 302 -13.39 -9.74 -15.04
CA TYR A 302 -13.21 -9.25 -13.66
C TYR A 302 -11.77 -8.86 -13.37
N VAL A 303 -10.86 -8.88 -14.35
CA VAL A 303 -9.46 -8.46 -14.15
C VAL A 303 -9.17 -7.15 -14.89
N ILE A 304 -8.34 -6.30 -14.30
CA ILE A 304 -7.77 -5.15 -15.03
C ILE A 304 -6.70 -5.72 -15.96
N PHE A 305 -6.86 -5.55 -17.27
CA PHE A 305 -5.78 -5.89 -18.20
C PHE A 305 -4.83 -4.71 -18.39
N GLN A 306 -3.55 -5.00 -18.61
CA GLN A 306 -2.52 -4.03 -18.90
C GLN A 306 -1.82 -4.40 -20.20
N ILE A 307 -1.52 -3.40 -21.02
CA ILE A 307 -0.71 -3.57 -22.23
C ILE A 307 0.73 -3.18 -21.88
N SER A 308 1.64 -4.14 -21.99
CA SER A 308 3.07 -3.88 -21.83
C SER A 308 3.62 -3.01 -22.97
N LYS A 309 4.82 -2.43 -22.80
CA LYS A 309 5.50 -1.68 -23.88
C LYS A 309 5.73 -2.51 -25.15
N GLN A 310 5.72 -3.84 -25.04
CA GLN A 310 5.88 -4.77 -26.16
C GLN A 310 4.53 -5.17 -26.81
N GLY A 311 3.41 -4.61 -26.35
CA GLY A 311 2.08 -4.91 -26.85
C GLY A 311 1.43 -6.15 -26.22
N ASN A 312 2.12 -6.87 -25.33
CA ASN A 312 1.55 -8.03 -24.64
C ASN A 312 0.49 -7.61 -23.62
N LEU A 313 -0.68 -8.24 -23.68
CA LEU A 313 -1.77 -8.11 -22.72
C LEU A 313 -1.53 -9.04 -21.52
N TYR A 314 -1.64 -8.53 -20.30
CA TYR A 314 -1.53 -9.32 -19.08
C TYR A 314 -2.49 -8.79 -18.01
N ALA A 315 -2.97 -9.66 -17.12
CA ALA A 315 -3.78 -9.24 -15.98
C ALA A 315 -2.90 -8.49 -14.96
N ARG A 316 -3.43 -7.42 -14.37
CA ARG A 316 -2.77 -6.69 -13.27
C ARG A 316 -2.46 -7.69 -12.14
N PRO A 317 -1.20 -7.76 -11.70
CA PRO A 317 -0.82 -8.70 -10.66
C PRO A 317 -1.46 -8.33 -9.32
N ALA A 318 -1.75 -9.35 -8.51
CA ALA A 318 -2.04 -9.20 -7.10
C ALA A 318 -0.78 -8.75 -6.36
N ASP A 319 -0.89 -7.70 -5.55
CA ASP A 319 0.18 -7.11 -4.74
C ASP A 319 -0.40 -6.69 -3.39
N ALA A 320 -0.07 -7.43 -2.32
CA ALA A 320 -0.62 -7.17 -0.99
C ALA A 320 -0.12 -5.84 -0.38
N GLY A 321 0.96 -5.26 -0.93
CA GLY A 321 1.46 -3.93 -0.58
C GLY A 321 0.74 -2.79 -1.31
N ARG A 322 -0.21 -3.09 -2.21
CA ARG A 322 -0.90 -2.11 -3.03
C ARG A 322 -2.35 -1.89 -2.58
N ALA A 323 -2.61 -0.71 -2.01
CA ALA A 323 -3.96 -0.28 -1.62
C ALA A 323 -4.91 -0.09 -2.82
N LEU A 324 -6.19 -0.41 -2.64
CA LEU A 324 -7.18 -0.53 -3.72
C LEU A 324 -7.51 0.81 -4.42
N TRP A 325 -7.45 1.94 -3.72
CA TRP A 325 -7.66 3.27 -4.33
C TRP A 325 -6.69 3.55 -5.49
N ARG A 326 -5.51 2.92 -5.45
CA ARG A 326 -4.50 3.05 -6.50
C ARG A 326 -4.97 2.38 -7.80
N ASP A 327 -5.90 1.44 -7.74
CA ASP A 327 -6.43 0.73 -8.91
C ASP A 327 -7.64 1.41 -9.56
N LEU A 328 -8.12 2.52 -8.99
CA LEU A 328 -9.22 3.30 -9.58
C LEU A 328 -8.92 3.81 -10.99
N ASP A 329 -7.63 3.94 -11.36
CA ASP A 329 -7.22 4.26 -12.71
C ASP A 329 -7.77 3.27 -13.74
N GLY A 330 -7.69 1.97 -13.44
CA GLY A 330 -8.24 0.90 -14.27
C GLY A 330 -9.71 0.60 -13.99
N LEU A 331 -10.24 0.90 -12.81
CA LEU A 331 -11.65 0.63 -12.50
C LEU A 331 -12.62 1.68 -13.05
N LEU A 332 -12.20 2.94 -13.16
CA LEU A 332 -13.04 4.06 -13.58
C LEU A 332 -12.64 4.66 -14.93
N ASP A 333 -11.75 4.00 -15.68
CA ASP A 333 -11.17 4.50 -16.93
C ASP A 333 -10.65 5.95 -16.81
N LEU A 334 -10.02 6.28 -15.67
CA LEU A 334 -9.59 7.65 -15.39
C LEU A 334 -8.56 8.10 -16.44
N PRO A 335 -8.67 9.35 -16.95
CA PRO A 335 -7.66 9.90 -17.86
C PRO A 335 -6.28 9.86 -17.19
N THR A 336 -5.39 9.00 -17.67
CA THR A 336 -4.04 8.86 -17.10
C THR A 336 -3.08 9.80 -17.80
N THR A 337 -2.54 10.77 -17.06
CA THR A 337 -1.54 11.73 -17.57
C THR A 337 -0.09 11.23 -17.41
N ALA A 338 0.15 10.18 -16.61
CA ALA A 338 1.50 9.93 -16.07
C ALA A 338 2.09 8.52 -16.26
N THR A 339 1.31 7.49 -16.61
CA THR A 339 1.84 6.10 -16.68
C THR A 339 1.82 5.57 -18.10
N GLY A 340 2.98 5.15 -18.62
CA GLY A 340 3.13 4.52 -19.95
C GLY A 340 2.49 3.12 -20.08
N THR A 341 1.66 2.72 -19.12
CA THR A 341 0.81 1.52 -19.16
C THR A 341 -0.63 1.98 -19.26
N GLN A 342 -1.35 1.48 -20.27
CA GLN A 342 -2.78 1.73 -20.45
C GLN A 342 -3.55 0.59 -19.78
N PRO A 343 -4.16 0.81 -18.61
CA PRO A 343 -5.07 -0.17 -18.05
C PRO A 343 -6.32 -0.25 -18.92
N ARG A 344 -6.87 -1.45 -19.05
CA ARG A 344 -8.19 -1.71 -19.61
C ARG A 344 -9.08 -2.17 -18.47
N ARG A 345 -10.19 -1.45 -18.28
CA ARG A 345 -11.19 -1.74 -17.25
C ARG A 345 -11.75 -3.17 -17.38
N PRO A 346 -12.03 -3.85 -16.24
CA PRO A 346 -12.75 -5.11 -16.25
C PRO A 346 -14.10 -4.92 -16.94
N ALA A 347 -14.44 -5.79 -17.89
CA ALA A 347 -15.61 -5.64 -18.74
C ALA A 347 -16.93 -5.55 -17.95
N VAL A 348 -17.02 -6.20 -16.78
CA VAL A 348 -18.20 -6.16 -15.91
C VAL A 348 -18.62 -4.74 -15.51
N PHE A 349 -17.66 -3.84 -15.27
CA PHE A 349 -17.95 -2.46 -14.87
C PHE A 349 -18.38 -1.57 -16.05
N GLY A 350 -18.31 -2.07 -17.28
CA GLY A 350 -18.81 -1.41 -18.48
C GLY A 350 -20.26 -1.76 -18.86
N THR A 351 -20.99 -2.49 -18.01
CA THR A 351 -22.32 -3.03 -18.33
C THR A 351 -23.49 -2.14 -17.87
N GLY A 352 -23.29 -0.84 -17.61
CA GLY A 352 -24.38 0.02 -17.10
C GLY A 352 -24.77 -0.27 -15.65
N LEU A 353 -23.80 -0.59 -14.79
CA LEU A 353 -24.08 -0.91 -13.37
C LEU A 353 -24.68 0.26 -12.60
N ASP A 354 -24.30 1.50 -12.95
CA ASP A 354 -24.82 2.70 -12.30
C ASP A 354 -26.35 2.87 -12.51
N ASP A 355 -26.91 2.25 -13.56
CA ASP A 355 -28.35 2.25 -13.84
C ASP A 355 -29.11 1.27 -12.93
N LEU A 356 -28.44 0.24 -12.38
CA LEU A 356 -29.03 -0.72 -11.44
C LEU A 356 -28.99 -0.24 -9.99
N GLY A 357 -27.99 0.56 -9.62
CA GLY A 357 -27.81 1.02 -8.25
C GLY A 357 -26.38 1.39 -7.91
N SER A 358 -26.10 1.48 -6.61
CA SER A 358 -24.78 1.85 -6.09
C SER A 358 -24.01 0.61 -5.69
N PHE A 359 -22.86 0.35 -6.32
CA PHE A 359 -22.06 -0.84 -6.03
C PHE A 359 -20.68 -0.50 -5.51
N LYS A 360 -20.21 -1.34 -4.58
CA LYS A 360 -18.81 -1.39 -4.17
C LYS A 360 -18.05 -2.30 -5.13
N VAL A 361 -16.72 -2.21 -5.10
CA VAL A 361 -15.84 -3.16 -5.76
C VAL A 361 -15.16 -4.03 -4.73
N ARG A 362 -15.43 -5.33 -4.78
CA ARG A 362 -14.74 -6.37 -4.01
C ARG A 362 -13.53 -6.87 -4.79
N ALA A 363 -12.33 -6.57 -4.31
CA ALA A 363 -11.08 -7.08 -4.86
C ALA A 363 -10.67 -8.38 -4.15
N LEU A 364 -10.43 -9.44 -4.91
CA LEU A 364 -10.09 -10.78 -4.42
C LEU A 364 -8.92 -11.35 -5.20
N GLY A 365 -7.91 -11.85 -4.49
CA GLY A 365 -6.76 -12.41 -5.19
C GLY A 365 -5.79 -13.12 -4.27
N PHE A 366 -4.69 -13.52 -4.90
CA PHE A 366 -3.61 -14.23 -4.26
C PHE A 366 -2.29 -13.73 -4.87
N GLU A 367 -1.49 -13.02 -4.08
CA GLU A 367 -0.15 -12.62 -4.47
C GLU A 367 0.73 -13.87 -4.59
N GLN A 368 1.15 -14.14 -5.81
CA GLN A 368 1.93 -15.31 -6.19
C GLN A 368 2.93 -14.91 -7.27
N ASP A 369 4.06 -15.60 -7.35
CA ASP A 369 4.90 -15.52 -8.54
C ASP A 369 4.26 -16.29 -9.72
N GLY A 370 4.82 -16.14 -10.93
CA GLY A 370 4.34 -16.90 -12.10
C GLY A 370 4.59 -18.42 -12.06
N LYS A 371 5.20 -18.95 -11.00
CA LYS A 371 5.66 -20.34 -10.90
C LYS A 371 5.05 -21.08 -9.72
N THR A 372 5.71 -21.04 -8.58
CA THR A 372 5.46 -21.90 -7.42
C THR A 372 5.49 -21.16 -6.08
N LYS A 373 5.90 -19.90 -6.04
CA LYS A 373 5.95 -19.11 -4.81
C LYS A 373 4.60 -18.45 -4.58
N ASP A 374 4.06 -18.69 -3.41
CA ASP A 374 2.85 -18.07 -2.92
C ASP A 374 3.22 -17.11 -1.77
N ILE A 375 2.62 -15.92 -1.74
CA ILE A 375 3.02 -14.83 -0.84
C ILE A 375 1.89 -14.50 0.14
N GLN A 376 0.76 -13.99 -0.35
CA GLN A 376 -0.30 -13.50 0.54
C GLN A 376 -1.68 -13.46 -0.14
N PHE A 377 -2.74 -13.85 0.59
CA PHE A 377 -4.13 -13.66 0.14
C PHE A 377 -4.55 -12.19 0.24
N ILE A 378 -5.36 -11.73 -0.71
CA ILE A 378 -5.82 -10.35 -0.77
C ILE A 378 -7.35 -10.32 -0.79
N SER A 379 -7.93 -9.54 0.13
CA SER A 379 -9.34 -9.13 0.09
C SER A 379 -9.43 -7.66 0.46
N ALA A 380 -10.07 -6.86 -0.38
CA ALA A 380 -10.31 -5.45 -0.14
C ALA A 380 -11.66 -5.03 -0.73
N VAL A 381 -12.21 -3.93 -0.25
CA VAL A 381 -13.49 -3.38 -0.74
C VAL A 381 -13.41 -1.87 -0.86
N THR A 382 -13.93 -1.31 -1.94
CA THR A 382 -14.06 0.15 -2.09
C THR A 382 -15.32 0.65 -1.37
N PRO A 383 -15.41 1.96 -1.08
CA PRO A 383 -16.70 2.63 -1.01
C PRO A 383 -17.48 2.44 -2.33
N PRO A 384 -18.79 2.70 -2.37
CA PRO A 384 -19.52 2.68 -3.62
C PRO A 384 -18.91 3.64 -4.63
N LEU A 385 -18.81 3.21 -5.89
CA LEU A 385 -18.20 3.97 -6.98
C LEU A 385 -19.24 4.32 -8.05
N LEU A 386 -18.93 5.36 -8.84
CA LEU A 386 -19.67 5.72 -10.05
C LEU A 386 -18.83 5.28 -11.26
N PHE A 387 -19.20 4.17 -11.91
CA PHE A 387 -18.35 3.54 -12.93
C PHE A 387 -18.34 4.31 -14.26
N ARG A 388 -19.39 5.08 -14.55
CA ARG A 388 -19.55 5.94 -15.72
C ARG A 388 -19.19 7.39 -15.46
N ILE A 389 -18.47 7.69 -14.36
CA ILE A 389 -18.06 9.06 -14.02
C ILE A 389 -17.31 9.78 -15.15
N ASN A 390 -16.60 9.04 -16.00
CA ASN A 390 -15.89 9.62 -17.15
C ASN A 390 -16.84 10.13 -18.25
N ASP A 391 -17.99 9.45 -18.40
CA ASP A 391 -19.04 9.80 -19.37
C ASP A 391 -19.98 10.89 -18.80
N GLU A 392 -20.24 10.85 -17.49
CA GLU A 392 -21.20 11.72 -16.80
C GLU A 392 -20.58 13.03 -16.29
N ASP A 393 -19.38 12.97 -15.71
CA ASP A 393 -18.65 14.12 -15.15
C ASP A 393 -17.13 13.97 -15.33
N LEU A 394 -16.69 14.19 -16.57
CA LEU A 394 -15.29 14.17 -16.96
C LEU A 394 -14.41 15.11 -16.12
N ALA A 395 -14.96 16.22 -15.61
CA ALA A 395 -14.21 17.17 -14.80
C ALA A 395 -13.86 16.57 -13.43
N THR A 396 -14.84 15.94 -12.77
CA THR A 396 -14.61 15.23 -11.50
C THR A 396 -13.74 13.99 -11.72
N ALA A 397 -13.95 13.22 -12.80
CA ALA A 397 -13.10 12.08 -13.14
C ALA A 397 -11.61 12.47 -13.25
N ARG A 398 -11.31 13.59 -13.93
CA ARG A 398 -9.94 14.13 -14.02
C ARG A 398 -9.38 14.49 -12.64
N ARG A 399 -10.14 15.20 -11.80
CA ARG A 399 -9.70 15.56 -10.43
C ARG A 399 -9.39 14.34 -9.57
N ILE A 400 -10.18 13.27 -9.67
CA ILE A 400 -9.92 12.00 -8.99
C ILE A 400 -8.62 11.38 -9.53
N GLY A 401 -8.43 11.38 -10.86
CA GLY A 401 -7.22 10.91 -11.52
C GLY A 401 -5.96 11.67 -11.10
N ASP A 402 -6.03 12.99 -11.01
CA ASP A 402 -4.94 13.86 -10.57
C ASP A 402 -4.62 13.63 -9.10
N MET A 403 -5.64 13.52 -8.25
CA MET A 403 -5.47 13.21 -6.83
C MET A 403 -4.79 11.85 -6.62
N ARG A 404 -5.22 10.83 -7.38
CA ARG A 404 -4.60 9.51 -7.37
C ARG A 404 -3.13 9.60 -7.81
N THR A 405 -2.88 10.33 -8.90
CA THR A 405 -1.54 10.51 -9.47
C THR A 405 -0.61 11.22 -8.51
N ALA A 406 -1.07 12.24 -7.78
CA ALA A 406 -0.31 12.89 -6.73
C ALA A 406 0.05 11.90 -5.61
N GLY A 407 -0.91 11.08 -5.15
CA GLY A 407 -0.65 10.07 -4.13
C GLY A 407 0.43 9.05 -4.55
N GLU A 408 0.40 8.59 -5.80
CA GLU A 408 1.45 7.72 -6.37
C GLU A 408 2.80 8.45 -6.50
N LEU A 409 2.79 9.70 -6.95
CA LEU A 409 4.00 10.54 -7.11
C LEU A 409 4.78 10.67 -5.80
N TYR A 410 4.12 11.06 -4.71
CA TYR A 410 4.81 11.25 -3.43
C TYR A 410 5.21 9.91 -2.78
N GLY A 411 4.48 8.83 -3.04
CA GLY A 411 4.91 7.48 -2.65
C GLY A 411 6.20 7.08 -3.35
N GLY A 412 6.28 7.26 -4.67
CA GLY A 412 7.49 6.97 -5.46
C GLY A 412 8.67 7.89 -5.11
N ARG A 413 8.41 9.19 -4.88
CA ARG A 413 9.45 10.13 -4.43
C ARG A 413 9.98 9.78 -3.04
N LEU A 414 9.10 9.38 -2.11
CA LEU A 414 9.51 8.89 -0.79
C LEU A 414 10.39 7.65 -0.91
N GLU A 415 9.95 6.65 -1.68
CA GLU A 415 10.71 5.42 -1.91
C GLU A 415 12.11 5.72 -2.47
N TYR A 416 12.19 6.59 -3.47
CA TYR A 416 13.46 7.00 -4.06
C TYR A 416 14.34 7.76 -3.07
N ALA A 417 13.78 8.70 -2.31
CA ALA A 417 14.48 9.47 -1.28
C ALA A 417 15.09 8.56 -0.21
N VAL A 418 14.32 7.61 0.33
CA VAL A 418 14.83 6.70 1.38
C VAL A 418 15.86 5.72 0.84
N LYS A 419 15.71 5.22 -0.40
CA LYS A 419 16.74 4.38 -1.04
C LYS A 419 18.05 5.13 -1.24
N ARG A 420 17.97 6.39 -1.69
CA ARG A 420 19.12 7.27 -1.86
C ARG A 420 19.81 7.55 -0.51
N ALA A 421 19.03 7.84 0.53
CA ALA A 421 19.55 8.08 1.87
C ALA A 421 20.22 6.82 2.46
N TRP A 422 19.56 5.65 2.34
CA TRP A 422 20.10 4.37 2.80
C TRP A 422 21.43 4.04 2.16
N ALA A 423 21.50 4.12 0.82
CA ALA A 423 22.72 3.79 0.07
C ALA A 423 23.91 4.67 0.49
N ALA A 424 23.67 5.95 0.76
CA ALA A 424 24.71 6.87 1.22
C ALA A 424 25.14 6.64 2.68
N VAL A 425 24.23 6.16 3.53
CA VAL A 425 24.52 5.86 4.94
C VAL A 425 25.31 4.56 5.08
N VAL A 426 24.86 3.49 4.40
CA VAL A 426 25.47 2.15 4.44
C VAL A 426 26.74 2.06 3.58
N ASP A 427 26.93 2.99 2.64
CA ASP A 427 28.02 2.96 1.64
C ASP A 427 28.00 1.68 0.79
N ASP A 428 26.79 1.18 0.54
CA ASP A 428 26.51 -0.02 -0.26
C ASP A 428 25.17 0.17 -1.01
N LYS A 429 24.96 -0.59 -2.07
CA LYS A 429 23.71 -0.63 -2.85
C LYS A 429 23.09 -2.02 -2.75
N PRO A 430 22.58 -2.41 -1.57
CA PRO A 430 21.90 -3.69 -1.46
C PRO A 430 20.68 -3.70 -2.38
N LYS A 431 20.40 -4.88 -2.94
CA LYS A 431 19.25 -5.10 -3.81
C LYS A 431 17.93 -4.79 -3.08
N ASP A 432 17.88 -5.13 -1.80
CA ASP A 432 16.74 -4.95 -0.92
C ASP A 432 17.01 -3.78 0.05
N CYS A 433 16.02 -2.92 0.23
CA CYS A 433 16.14 -1.71 1.07
C CYS A 433 15.06 -1.72 2.15
N ALA A 434 15.43 -2.11 3.37
CA ALA A 434 14.52 -2.16 4.52
C ALA A 434 13.85 -0.80 4.80
N TRP A 435 14.55 0.32 4.55
CA TRP A 435 13.94 1.65 4.69
C TRP A 435 12.82 1.91 3.69
N ALA A 436 12.92 1.37 2.46
CA ALA A 436 11.86 1.50 1.48
C ALA A 436 10.62 0.71 1.88
N GLU A 437 10.80 -0.51 2.39
CA GLU A 437 9.71 -1.36 2.90
C GLU A 437 9.01 -0.69 4.10
N HIS A 438 9.77 -0.21 5.09
CA HIS A 438 9.20 0.51 6.24
C HIS A 438 8.54 1.84 5.83
N ALA A 439 9.09 2.56 4.86
CA ALA A 439 8.50 3.79 4.35
C ALA A 439 7.17 3.51 3.63
N ALA A 440 7.11 2.46 2.80
CA ALA A 440 5.89 2.03 2.12
C ALA A 440 4.81 1.63 3.14
N ALA A 441 5.16 0.83 4.15
CA ALA A 441 4.26 0.40 5.22
C ALA A 441 3.70 1.58 6.04
N ALA A 442 4.46 2.67 6.19
CA ALA A 442 4.02 3.86 6.92
C ALA A 442 3.27 4.88 6.05
N TYR A 443 3.57 4.96 4.75
CA TYR A 443 2.99 5.95 3.83
C TYR A 443 1.66 5.50 3.25
N TRP A 444 1.58 4.30 2.67
CA TRP A 444 0.41 3.88 1.89
C TRP A 444 -0.90 3.83 2.69
N PRO A 445 -0.93 3.37 3.95
CA PRO A 445 -2.15 3.42 4.76
C PRO A 445 -2.65 4.85 5.02
N LYS A 446 -1.72 5.79 5.29
CA LYS A 446 -2.06 7.20 5.48
C LYS A 446 -2.52 7.87 4.19
N ALA A 447 -1.89 7.52 3.06
CA ALA A 447 -2.28 8.00 1.75
C ALA A 447 -3.69 7.51 1.37
N GLU A 448 -4.02 6.27 1.69
CA GLU A 448 -5.37 5.72 1.50
C GLU A 448 -6.43 6.47 2.32
N GLU A 449 -6.16 6.71 3.60
CA GLU A 449 -7.06 7.48 4.47
C GLU A 449 -7.31 8.90 3.91
N ILE A 450 -6.25 9.58 3.47
CA ILE A 450 -6.34 10.90 2.82
C ILE A 450 -7.19 10.82 1.56
N PHE A 451 -6.92 9.85 0.69
CA PHE A 451 -7.59 9.71 -0.60
C PHE A 451 -9.10 9.50 -0.40
N TRP A 452 -9.50 8.52 0.39
CA TRP A 452 -10.92 8.21 0.60
C TRP A 452 -11.65 9.32 1.36
N THR A 453 -11.00 9.98 2.33
CA THR A 453 -11.60 11.10 3.05
C THR A 453 -11.87 12.27 2.12
N ARG A 454 -10.90 12.62 1.26
CA ARG A 454 -11.06 13.68 0.26
C ARG A 454 -12.09 13.34 -0.79
N LEU A 455 -12.11 12.10 -1.30
CA LEU A 455 -13.10 11.65 -2.26
C LEU A 455 -14.52 11.78 -1.70
N ARG A 456 -14.77 11.29 -0.47
CA ARG A 456 -16.09 11.41 0.18
C ARG A 456 -16.52 12.85 0.39
N ASN A 457 -15.58 13.74 0.74
CA ASN A 457 -15.85 15.15 0.97
C ASN A 457 -15.84 15.99 -0.32
N GLN A 458 -15.56 15.36 -1.47
CA GLN A 458 -15.35 16.04 -2.76
C GLN A 458 -14.29 17.17 -2.69
N ASP A 459 -13.28 17.00 -1.85
CA ASP A 459 -12.19 17.97 -1.61
C ASP A 459 -10.96 17.64 -2.47
N TYR A 460 -10.92 18.25 -3.66
CA TYR A 460 -9.83 18.11 -4.62
C TYR A 460 -8.80 19.25 -4.57
N ASP A 461 -9.01 20.23 -3.69
CA ASP A 461 -8.17 21.43 -3.64
C ASP A 461 -6.83 21.14 -2.95
N ARG A 462 -5.73 21.52 -3.63
CA ARG A 462 -4.35 21.37 -3.11
C ARG A 462 -4.06 19.98 -2.54
N HIS A 463 -4.69 18.94 -3.11
CA HIS A 463 -4.67 17.57 -2.61
C HIS A 463 -3.23 17.03 -2.47
N TRP A 464 -2.34 17.41 -3.40
CA TRP A 464 -0.91 17.02 -3.40
C TRP A 464 -0.19 17.41 -2.12
N GLN A 465 -0.56 18.52 -1.47
CA GLN A 465 0.07 18.98 -0.24
C GLN A 465 -0.15 18.02 0.92
N SER A 466 -1.28 17.29 0.93
CA SER A 466 -1.58 16.30 1.97
C SER A 466 -0.65 15.09 1.83
N PHE A 467 -0.51 14.55 0.62
CA PHE A 467 0.40 13.45 0.32
C PHE A 467 1.88 13.83 0.56
N ARG A 468 2.28 15.04 0.11
CA ARG A 468 3.63 15.59 0.36
C ARG A 468 3.95 15.66 1.84
N ARG A 469 3.03 16.16 2.67
CA ARG A 469 3.22 16.29 4.13
C ARG A 469 3.43 14.92 4.77
N VAL A 470 2.65 13.91 4.37
CA VAL A 470 2.83 12.54 4.85
C VAL A 470 4.17 11.97 4.42
N ALA A 471 4.57 12.13 3.16
CA ALA A 471 5.86 11.67 2.66
C ALA A 471 7.03 12.27 3.46
N ILE A 472 7.01 13.58 3.72
CA ILE A 472 8.01 14.27 4.56
C ILE A 472 8.02 13.69 5.98
N SER A 473 6.85 13.54 6.60
CA SER A 473 6.72 13.01 7.95
C SER A 473 7.26 11.58 8.08
N VAL A 474 6.99 10.72 7.09
CA VAL A 474 7.50 9.34 7.04
C VAL A 474 9.01 9.33 6.80
N PHE A 475 9.52 10.15 5.89
CA PHE A 475 10.96 10.29 5.67
C PHE A 475 11.69 10.69 6.96
N ASP A 476 11.15 11.66 7.70
CA ASP A 476 11.70 12.10 8.99
C ASP A 476 11.64 11.02 10.06
N GLN A 477 10.60 10.18 10.06
CA GLN A 477 10.49 9.04 10.97
C GLN A 477 11.54 7.97 10.66
N ILE A 478 11.70 7.60 9.39
CA ILE A 478 12.63 6.54 8.96
C ILE A 478 14.08 6.96 9.16
N THR A 479 14.42 8.20 8.82
CA THR A 479 15.81 8.68 8.88
C THR A 479 16.24 9.19 10.25
N ARG A 480 15.29 9.28 11.21
CA ARG A 480 15.46 9.96 12.49
C ARG A 480 16.75 9.56 13.19
N ASP A 481 16.99 8.27 13.40
CA ASP A 481 18.08 7.78 14.27
C ASP A 481 19.42 7.59 13.54
N HIS A 482 19.50 8.03 12.28
CA HIS A 482 20.63 7.77 11.38
C HIS A 482 21.47 9.02 11.06
N ALA A 483 21.01 10.22 11.43
CA ALA A 483 21.80 11.46 11.32
C ALA A 483 22.79 11.61 12.51
N ARG A 484 23.74 10.67 12.64
CA ARG A 484 24.70 10.58 13.78
C ARG A 484 26.01 11.36 13.58
N GLY A 485 26.29 11.83 12.36
CA GLY A 485 27.46 12.64 12.04
C GLY A 485 27.25 13.48 10.79
N ALA A 486 28.19 14.38 10.50
CA ALA A 486 28.10 15.33 9.38
C ALA A 486 27.84 14.63 8.03
N ARG A 487 28.64 13.60 7.69
CA ARG A 487 28.49 12.84 6.44
C ARG A 487 27.09 12.25 6.26
N THR A 488 26.57 11.55 7.28
CA THR A 488 25.27 10.88 7.21
C THR A 488 24.12 11.88 7.22
N ALA A 489 24.22 12.97 8.01
CA ALA A 489 23.22 14.01 8.05
C ALA A 489 23.14 14.76 6.72
N ARG A 490 24.30 15.08 6.10
CA ARG A 490 24.36 15.65 4.76
C ARG A 490 23.65 14.78 3.75
N ALA A 491 23.99 13.50 3.70
CA ALA A 491 23.40 12.55 2.76
C ALA A 491 21.87 12.43 2.91
N ILE A 492 21.37 12.39 4.15
CA ILE A 492 19.93 12.34 4.45
C ILE A 492 19.24 13.63 3.95
N GLU A 493 19.79 14.79 4.26
CA GLU A 493 19.19 16.07 3.87
C GLU A 493 19.33 16.37 2.36
N GLU A 494 20.38 15.87 1.69
CA GLU A 494 20.48 15.89 0.23
C GLU A 494 19.41 15.00 -0.42
N ALA A 495 19.16 13.81 0.14
CA ALA A 495 18.14 12.90 -0.34
C ALA A 495 16.71 13.43 -0.11
N ARG A 496 16.49 14.28 0.92
CA ARG A 496 15.20 14.94 1.18
C ARG A 496 14.71 15.75 -0.01
N LEU A 497 15.60 16.35 -0.80
CA LEU A 497 15.25 17.14 -1.99
C LEU A 497 14.41 16.32 -2.99
N GLU A 498 14.57 15.00 -3.01
CA GLU A 498 13.82 14.11 -3.90
C GLU A 498 12.32 14.07 -3.58
N LEU A 499 11.91 14.40 -2.36
CA LEU A 499 10.49 14.54 -1.99
C LEU A 499 9.78 15.62 -2.80
N TYR A 500 10.54 16.56 -3.37
CA TYR A 500 10.07 17.68 -4.20
C TYR A 500 10.47 17.52 -5.68
N GLY A 501 10.87 16.31 -6.11
CA GLY A 501 11.32 16.05 -7.48
C GLY A 501 12.80 16.33 -7.73
N GLY A 502 13.57 16.57 -6.67
CA GLY A 502 15.03 16.70 -6.72
C GLY A 502 15.53 18.06 -7.21
N ALA A 503 16.84 18.25 -7.20
CA ALA A 503 17.46 19.46 -7.72
C ALA A 503 17.42 19.46 -9.26
N ARG A 504 16.52 20.26 -9.85
CA ARG A 504 16.53 20.48 -11.30
C ARG A 504 17.84 21.17 -11.69
N LYS A 505 18.56 20.60 -12.68
CA LYS A 505 19.60 21.34 -13.39
C LYS A 505 18.91 22.50 -14.11
N ALA A 506 18.99 23.71 -13.56
CA ALA A 506 18.49 24.90 -14.24
C ALA A 506 19.03 24.92 -15.67
N LYS A 507 18.14 24.78 -16.67
CA LYS A 507 18.50 25.11 -18.05
C LYS A 507 18.89 26.58 -18.01
N ARG A 508 20.17 26.83 -18.24
CA ARG A 508 20.80 28.14 -18.27
C ARG A 508 20.25 28.94 -19.46
N LYS A 509 19.03 29.47 -19.36
CA LYS A 509 18.50 30.48 -20.27
C LYS A 509 17.49 31.36 -19.53
N ASP A 510 17.77 32.66 -19.58
CA ASP A 510 16.99 33.79 -19.09
C ASP A 510 16.75 33.93 -17.58
N ARG A 511 17.85 34.20 -16.85
CA ARG A 511 17.81 35.13 -15.73
C ARG A 511 18.06 36.55 -16.24
N ARG A 512 17.01 37.20 -16.77
CA ARG A 512 16.92 38.66 -16.83
C ARG A 512 15.47 39.08 -16.70
N SER A 513 15.24 39.95 -15.71
CA SER A 513 14.04 40.72 -15.39
C SER A 513 12.74 39.96 -15.08
N THR A 514 12.43 39.84 -13.79
CA THR A 514 11.18 40.31 -13.16
C THR A 514 11.27 40.13 -11.64
N SER A 515 11.88 41.10 -10.98
CA SER A 515 11.70 41.31 -9.54
C SER A 515 10.53 42.26 -9.33
N SER A 516 9.71 41.96 -8.31
CA SER A 516 8.70 42.80 -7.64
C SER A 516 7.24 42.47 -7.98
N SER A 517 6.58 41.71 -7.10
CA SER A 517 5.24 42.04 -6.56
C SER A 517 4.50 40.89 -5.80
N SER A 518 5.09 39.71 -5.55
CA SER A 518 4.34 38.62 -4.85
C SER A 518 4.63 38.44 -3.35
N THR A 519 5.64 39.11 -2.80
CA THR A 519 6.04 38.93 -1.38
C THR A 519 5.00 39.45 -0.39
N ALA A 520 4.14 40.40 -0.79
CA ALA A 520 3.18 41.05 0.11
C ALA A 520 1.89 40.25 0.37
N GLN A 521 1.53 39.28 -0.49
CA GLN A 521 0.28 38.52 -0.35
C GLN A 521 0.46 37.17 0.36
N GLN A 522 1.67 36.57 0.33
CA GLN A 522 1.95 35.33 1.07
C GLN A 522 2.20 35.57 2.57
N GLU A 523 2.71 36.74 2.96
CA GLU A 523 2.89 37.11 4.38
C GLU A 523 1.55 37.41 5.09
N ALA A 524 0.51 37.78 4.34
CA ALA A 524 -0.80 38.11 4.92
C ALA A 524 -1.66 36.88 5.28
N MET A 525 -1.46 35.72 4.62
CA MET A 525 -2.25 34.50 4.88
C MET A 525 -1.66 33.58 5.96
N THR A 526 -0.39 33.74 6.33
CA THR A 526 0.24 32.96 7.43
C THR A 526 0.10 33.63 8.80
N ALA A 527 -0.42 34.87 8.86
CA ALA A 527 -0.49 35.68 10.07
C ALA A 527 -1.68 35.37 11.00
N GLN A 528 -2.55 34.42 10.64
CA GLN A 528 -3.69 34.01 11.48
C GLN A 528 -3.52 32.58 11.99
N GLN A 529 -2.45 32.31 12.76
CA GLN A 529 -2.35 31.13 13.62
C GLN A 529 -1.33 31.39 14.76
N THR A 530 -1.86 31.63 15.96
CA THR A 530 -1.20 31.61 17.30
C THR A 530 0.11 32.41 17.50
N THR A 531 -0.05 33.60 18.10
CA THR A 531 0.98 34.59 18.51
C THR A 531 1.54 34.33 19.92
N ALA A 532 1.99 33.11 20.23
CA ALA A 532 2.64 32.80 21.51
C ALA A 532 4.06 32.26 21.30
N VAL A 533 5.03 32.84 22.01
CA VAL A 533 6.41 32.33 22.10
C VAL A 533 6.37 30.90 22.66
N HIS A 534 7.20 29.99 22.14
CA HIS A 534 7.29 28.63 22.68
C HIS A 534 7.65 28.68 24.19
N PRO A 535 6.83 28.11 25.11
CA PRO A 535 6.97 28.32 26.56
C PRO A 535 8.37 28.01 27.12
N SER A 536 9.08 27.04 26.53
CA SER A 536 10.43 26.66 26.96
C SER A 536 11.52 27.72 26.68
N LEU A 537 11.25 28.72 25.84
CA LEU A 537 12.20 29.77 25.48
C LEU A 537 12.06 31.05 26.31
N GLU A 538 10.95 31.22 27.04
CA GLU A 538 10.69 32.45 27.82
C GLU A 538 11.77 32.68 28.88
N ARG A 539 12.08 31.66 29.67
CA ARG A 539 13.10 31.73 30.73
C ARG A 539 14.51 31.96 30.17
N PRO A 540 14.98 31.20 29.15
CA PRO A 540 16.24 31.49 28.48
C PRO A 540 16.32 32.92 27.91
N ARG A 541 15.26 33.44 27.27
CA ARG A 541 15.24 34.79 26.70
C ARG A 541 15.39 35.87 27.76
N ARG A 542 14.63 35.76 28.86
CA ARG A 542 14.74 36.68 30.00
C ARG A 542 16.16 36.70 30.57
N PHE A 543 16.75 35.51 30.78
CA PHE A 543 18.11 35.41 31.29
C PHE A 543 19.14 36.06 30.34
N VAL A 544 19.06 35.77 29.04
CA VAL A 544 19.95 36.37 28.03
C VAL A 544 19.85 37.89 28.02
N ALA A 545 18.63 38.45 28.05
CA ALA A 545 18.42 39.89 28.10
C ALA A 545 19.05 40.53 29.35
N GLU A 546 18.96 39.87 30.51
CA GLU A 546 19.61 40.31 31.74
C GLU A 546 21.14 40.26 31.65
N VAL A 547 21.71 39.22 31.02
CA VAL A 547 23.16 39.12 30.81
C VAL A 547 23.68 40.25 29.93
N PHE A 548 22.97 40.59 28.85
CA PHE A 548 23.33 41.75 28.01
C PHE A 548 23.32 43.06 28.82
N ARG A 549 22.29 43.28 29.65
CA ARG A 549 22.22 44.44 30.56
C ARG A 549 23.37 44.45 31.57
N LEU A 550 23.76 43.30 32.11
CA LEU A 550 24.92 43.20 33.02
C LEU A 550 26.25 43.51 32.32
N CYS A 551 26.35 43.23 31.01
CA CYS A 551 27.56 43.48 30.23
C CYS A 551 27.77 44.97 29.87
N GLU A 552 26.77 45.82 30.06
CA GLU A 552 26.89 47.29 29.92
C GLU A 552 27.90 47.86 30.93
N ASP A 553 28.01 47.25 32.12
CA ASP A 553 29.01 47.57 33.13
C ASP A 553 30.35 46.86 32.80
N PRO A 554 31.44 47.60 32.51
CA PRO A 554 32.72 47.00 32.15
C PRO A 554 33.32 46.07 33.22
N GLY A 555 33.08 46.34 34.51
CA GLY A 555 33.56 45.55 35.63
C GLY A 555 32.80 44.23 35.75
N LYS A 556 31.47 44.27 35.66
CA LYS A 556 30.63 43.07 35.63
C LYS A 556 30.91 42.23 34.40
N ARG A 557 31.08 42.85 33.22
CA ARG A 557 31.47 42.15 31.98
C ARG A 557 32.82 41.45 32.12
N ALA A 558 33.83 42.11 32.69
CA ALA A 558 35.14 41.49 32.92
C ALA A 558 35.05 40.29 33.88
N ALA A 559 34.21 40.39 34.92
CA ALA A 559 33.94 39.28 35.84
C ALA A 559 33.22 38.11 35.15
N LEU A 560 32.17 38.36 34.36
CA LEU A 560 31.47 37.32 33.59
C LEU A 560 32.41 36.63 32.59
N ARG A 561 33.23 37.40 31.86
CA ARG A 561 34.20 36.86 30.89
C ARG A 561 35.26 35.96 31.54
N SER A 562 35.53 36.10 32.85
CA SER A 562 36.55 35.29 33.54
C SER A 562 36.21 33.80 33.63
N GLY A 563 34.92 33.43 33.48
CA GLY A 563 34.47 32.03 33.47
C GLY A 563 34.50 31.35 32.10
N LEU A 564 35.04 32.00 31.04
CA LEU A 564 34.99 31.47 29.68
C LEU A 564 35.73 30.12 29.56
N GLY A 565 34.97 29.05 29.26
CA GLY A 565 35.51 27.70 29.08
C GLY A 565 36.01 27.04 30.37
N ARG A 566 35.60 27.54 31.54
CA ARG A 566 36.00 27.01 32.86
C ARG A 566 34.85 26.23 33.52
N PRO A 567 35.16 25.25 34.38
CA PRO A 567 34.16 24.59 35.23
C PRO A 567 33.60 25.55 36.30
N LEU A 568 32.47 25.17 36.91
CA LEU A 568 31.68 26.04 37.80
C LEU A 568 32.45 26.43 39.08
N ASP A 569 33.23 25.50 39.63
CA ASP A 569 34.09 25.66 40.80
C ASP A 569 35.16 26.74 40.58
N GLU A 570 35.66 26.92 39.37
CA GLU A 570 36.67 27.93 39.02
C GLU A 570 36.07 29.33 38.74
N CYS A 571 34.74 29.49 38.77
CA CYS A 571 34.05 30.70 38.34
C CYS A 571 33.76 31.72 39.48
N HIS A 572 34.58 31.77 40.54
CA HIS A 572 34.30 32.59 41.75
C HIS A 572 34.02 34.09 41.48
N ARG A 573 34.74 34.72 40.54
CA ARG A 573 34.52 36.15 40.21
C ARG A 573 33.22 36.37 39.45
N MET A 574 32.90 35.46 38.54
CA MET A 574 31.66 35.44 37.77
C MET A 574 30.45 35.14 38.65
N HIS A 575 30.60 34.20 39.58
CA HIS A 575 29.55 33.75 40.51
C HIS A 575 28.93 34.94 41.28
N LYS A 576 29.77 35.86 41.78
CA LYS A 576 29.32 37.09 42.48
C LYS A 576 28.36 37.97 41.65
N VAL A 577 28.41 37.87 40.33
CA VAL A 577 27.62 38.71 39.41
C VAL A 577 26.35 37.99 38.96
N ILE A 578 26.43 36.68 38.66
CA ILE A 578 25.36 35.96 37.96
C ILE A 578 24.56 35.00 38.84
N ALA A 579 25.09 34.53 39.98
CA ALA A 579 24.50 33.43 40.76
C ALA A 579 23.02 33.65 41.12
N ALA A 580 22.64 34.86 41.53
CA ALA A 580 21.25 35.20 41.88
C ALA A 580 20.24 35.11 40.72
N ARG A 581 20.71 34.93 39.49
CA ARG A 581 19.89 34.87 38.25
C ARG A 581 19.90 33.47 37.61
N VAL A 582 20.65 32.54 38.19
CA VAL A 582 20.76 31.15 37.73
C VAL A 582 19.81 30.28 38.55
N PRO A 583 19.08 29.33 37.94
CA PRO A 583 18.31 28.34 38.67
C PRO A 583 19.12 27.64 39.77
N GLU A 584 18.50 27.39 40.92
CA GLU A 584 18.97 26.38 41.88
C GLU A 584 18.58 24.98 41.39
N GLU A 585 19.19 24.54 40.30
CA GLU A 585 18.98 23.22 39.68
C GLU A 585 20.29 22.41 39.67
N ARG A 586 20.31 21.27 38.96
CA ARG A 586 21.51 20.43 38.78
C ARG A 586 22.72 21.24 38.30
N GLU A 587 23.91 20.80 38.69
CA GLU A 587 25.17 21.49 38.37
C GLU A 587 25.36 21.69 36.85
N THR A 588 24.99 20.71 36.03
CA THR A 588 25.05 20.78 34.57
C THR A 588 24.14 21.87 33.99
N VAL A 589 22.95 22.07 34.57
CA VAL A 589 22.06 23.19 34.23
C VAL A 589 22.73 24.52 34.60
N GLN A 590 23.27 24.64 35.81
CA GLN A 590 23.96 25.86 36.23
C GLN A 590 25.16 26.17 35.32
N GLN A 591 25.96 25.16 34.98
CA GLN A 591 27.10 25.25 34.08
C GLN A 591 26.69 25.81 32.70
N ALA A 592 25.53 25.43 32.17
CA ALA A 592 24.98 25.99 30.93
C ALA A 592 24.72 27.50 31.02
N TYR A 593 24.10 27.97 32.11
CA TYR A 593 23.86 29.40 32.34
C TYR A 593 25.17 30.18 32.46
N TYR A 594 26.16 29.63 33.17
CA TYR A 594 27.47 30.25 33.31
C TYR A 594 28.22 30.29 31.97
N ALA A 595 28.20 29.20 31.19
CA ALA A 595 28.84 29.16 29.88
C ALA A 595 28.25 30.22 28.93
N ILE A 596 26.92 30.35 28.87
CA ILE A 596 26.24 31.36 28.03
C ILE A 596 26.62 32.78 28.46
N ALA A 597 26.58 33.07 29.76
CA ALA A 597 26.92 34.40 30.26
C ALA A 597 28.40 34.76 30.00
N ALA A 598 29.32 33.80 30.14
CA ALA A 598 30.73 34.01 29.83
C ALA A 598 30.96 34.23 28.34
N MET A 599 30.27 33.49 27.46
CA MET A 599 30.36 33.65 26.01
C MET A 599 29.81 35.02 25.55
N ILE A 600 28.65 35.46 26.06
CA ILE A 600 28.10 36.79 25.77
C ILE A 600 29.07 37.90 26.22
N ALA A 601 29.65 37.78 27.42
CA ALA A 601 30.63 38.75 27.93
C ALA A 601 31.95 38.78 27.12
N SER A 602 32.23 37.73 26.36
CA SER A 602 33.42 37.61 25.50
C SER A 602 33.26 38.24 24.11
N LEU A 603 32.06 38.72 23.75
CA LEU A 603 31.75 39.22 22.41
C LEU A 603 32.56 40.48 22.03
N PRO A 604 32.97 40.60 20.74
CA PRO A 604 33.61 41.81 20.22
C PRO A 604 32.64 42.99 20.23
N PRO A 605 33.12 44.26 20.27
CA PRO A 605 32.28 45.45 20.44
C PRO A 605 31.03 45.50 19.55
N GLN A 606 31.20 45.20 18.26
CA GLN A 606 30.12 45.19 17.27
C GLN A 606 29.02 44.14 17.48
N ALA A 607 29.23 43.16 18.36
CA ALA A 607 28.27 42.10 18.68
C ALA A 607 27.67 42.22 20.09
N ARG A 608 27.93 43.33 20.81
CA ARG A 608 27.54 43.49 22.23
C ARG A 608 26.12 44.01 22.44
N GLU A 609 25.45 44.51 21.41
CA GLU A 609 24.07 44.95 21.53
C GLU A 609 23.15 43.75 21.77
N ALA A 610 22.07 43.93 22.54
CA ALA A 610 21.09 42.88 22.70
C ALA A 610 20.38 42.61 21.35
N PRO A 611 20.29 41.36 20.88
CA PRO A 611 19.58 41.06 19.64
C PRO A 611 18.06 41.31 19.82
N PRO A 612 17.34 41.72 18.76
CA PRO A 612 15.88 41.83 18.80
C PRO A 612 15.25 40.44 19.06
N SER A 613 14.27 40.39 19.97
CA SER A 613 13.66 39.14 20.47
C SER A 613 12.31 38.85 19.81
N ASP A 614 12.23 38.99 18.48
CA ASP A 614 10.95 38.95 17.76
C ASP A 614 10.65 37.58 17.11
N ALA A 615 11.60 36.64 17.13
CA ALA A 615 11.41 35.32 16.54
C ALA A 615 10.45 34.48 17.39
N LEU A 616 9.44 33.85 16.77
CA LEU A 616 8.49 32.96 17.45
C LEU A 616 9.14 31.60 17.81
N THR A 617 10.16 31.18 17.07
CA THR A 617 10.93 29.93 17.26
C THR A 617 12.43 30.21 17.41
N GLY A 618 13.15 29.34 18.13
CA GLY A 618 14.59 29.48 18.33
C GLY A 618 15.41 28.86 17.20
N ARG A 619 16.56 29.47 16.84
CA ARG A 619 17.50 28.94 15.84
C ARG A 619 18.53 28.04 16.51
N SER A 620 18.68 26.80 16.02
CA SER A 620 19.69 25.90 16.58
C SER A 620 21.12 26.36 16.26
N PHE A 621 22.09 25.88 17.02
CA PHE A 621 23.49 26.22 16.77
C PHE A 621 23.96 25.80 15.36
N GLY A 622 23.44 24.68 14.86
CA GLY A 622 23.68 24.23 13.49
C GLY A 622 23.18 25.22 12.43
N GLN A 623 21.97 25.74 12.59
CA GLN A 623 21.46 26.82 11.72
C GLN A 623 22.34 28.07 11.78
N CYS A 624 22.71 28.53 12.97
CA CYS A 624 23.60 29.69 13.14
C CYS A 624 24.95 29.49 12.43
N LEU A 625 25.52 28.28 12.52
CA LEU A 625 26.78 27.94 11.87
C LEU A 625 26.66 27.94 10.34
N ALA A 626 25.56 27.40 9.79
CA ALA A 626 25.28 27.42 8.35
C ALA A 626 25.07 28.86 7.82
N GLU A 627 24.36 29.71 8.56
CA GLU A 627 24.21 31.13 8.22
C GLU A 627 25.57 31.85 8.22
N GLY A 628 26.48 31.49 9.12
CA GLY A 628 27.85 32.01 9.16
C GLY A 628 28.68 31.60 7.93
N VAL A 629 28.50 30.37 7.45
CA VAL A 629 29.09 29.91 6.17
C VAL A 629 28.54 30.74 5.01
N GLY A 630 27.22 30.96 4.94
CA GLY A 630 26.59 31.78 3.91
C GLY A 630 27.07 33.24 3.89
N ARG A 631 27.52 33.76 5.04
CA ARG A 631 28.14 35.09 5.19
C ARG A 631 29.65 35.11 4.91
N GLY A 632 30.28 33.96 4.66
CA GLY A 632 31.71 33.87 4.38
C GLY A 632 32.62 33.93 5.62
N LEU A 633 32.08 33.74 6.83
CA LEU A 633 32.87 33.79 8.09
C LEU A 633 33.80 32.57 8.24
N LEU A 634 33.46 31.45 7.60
CA LEU A 634 34.21 30.20 7.62
C LEU A 634 33.86 29.36 6.39
N ARG A 635 34.79 28.48 5.99
CA ARG A 635 34.54 27.51 4.92
C ARG A 635 33.55 26.45 5.39
N GLU A 636 32.74 25.93 4.47
CA GLU A 636 31.75 24.88 4.76
C GLU A 636 32.40 23.63 5.40
N SER A 637 33.51 23.14 4.83
CA SER A 637 34.23 21.98 5.39
C SER A 637 34.76 22.23 6.80
N ALA A 638 35.13 23.46 7.13
CA ALA A 638 35.57 23.83 8.48
C ALA A 638 34.38 23.90 9.47
N ALA A 639 33.22 24.32 9.00
CA ALA A 639 31.97 24.30 9.78
C ALA A 639 31.52 22.86 10.04
N GLU A 640 31.50 22.00 9.02
CA GLU A 640 31.13 20.59 9.12
C GLU A 640 32.02 19.84 10.12
N ALA A 641 33.35 19.98 9.99
CA ALA A 641 34.30 19.34 10.90
C ALA A 641 34.11 19.77 12.36
N ARG A 642 33.79 21.06 12.57
CA ARG A 642 33.55 21.60 13.91
C ARG A 642 32.23 21.12 14.49
N LEU A 643 31.18 21.08 13.67
CA LEU A 643 29.87 20.60 14.07
C LEU A 643 29.93 19.12 14.44
N ASP A 644 30.55 18.29 13.59
CA ASP A 644 30.75 16.86 13.83
C ASP A 644 31.58 16.58 15.09
N GLN A 645 32.55 17.45 15.40
CA GLN A 645 33.30 17.35 16.63
C GLN A 645 32.43 17.68 17.86
N LEU A 646 31.68 18.79 17.83
CA LEU A 646 30.87 19.26 18.96
C LEU A 646 29.77 18.26 19.34
N THR A 647 29.13 17.63 18.36
CA THR A 647 28.02 16.70 18.58
C THR A 647 28.41 15.40 19.28
N ARG A 648 29.71 15.10 19.36
CA ARG A 648 30.26 13.90 20.02
C ARG A 648 30.84 14.15 21.41
N GLN A 649 30.81 15.40 21.90
CA GLN A 649 31.45 15.76 23.16
C GLN A 649 30.57 15.45 24.38
N SER A 650 31.24 15.22 25.51
CA SER A 650 30.62 15.31 26.85
C SER A 650 30.17 16.75 27.15
N VAL A 651 29.35 16.94 28.18
CA VAL A 651 28.92 18.28 28.64
C VAL A 651 30.15 19.17 28.93
N ASP A 652 31.13 18.67 29.67
CA ASP A 652 32.34 19.42 30.03
C ASP A 652 33.23 19.76 28.83
N ASP A 653 33.43 18.82 27.91
CA ASP A 653 34.19 19.07 26.69
C ASP A 653 33.46 20.03 25.74
N LEU A 654 32.13 19.96 25.70
CA LEU A 654 31.31 20.89 24.93
C LEU A 654 31.49 22.32 25.45
N HIS A 655 31.35 22.55 26.75
CA HIS A 655 31.54 23.87 27.36
C HIS A 655 32.95 24.43 27.14
N ARG A 656 33.98 23.58 27.07
CA ARG A 656 35.36 23.98 26.75
C ARG A 656 35.56 24.34 25.28
N ARG A 657 34.92 23.63 24.34
CA ARG A 657 35.14 23.80 22.88
C ARG A 657 34.19 24.80 22.22
N LEU A 658 32.97 24.95 22.74
CA LEU A 658 31.93 25.80 22.19
C LEU A 658 32.32 27.30 22.08
N PRO A 659 33.04 27.92 23.04
CA PRO A 659 33.46 29.33 22.94
C PRO A 659 34.23 29.66 21.66
N ALA A 660 35.09 28.74 21.22
CA ALA A 660 35.88 28.93 20.01
C ALA A 660 34.99 28.91 18.75
N ALA A 661 33.93 28.09 18.72
CA ALA A 661 32.97 28.05 17.63
C ALA A 661 32.09 29.31 17.60
N VAL A 662 31.60 29.73 18.77
CA VAL A 662 30.79 30.94 18.93
C VAL A 662 31.56 32.20 18.52
N ARG A 663 32.85 32.30 18.88
CA ARG A 663 33.68 33.46 18.53
C ARG A 663 33.84 33.67 17.03
N ILE A 664 33.86 32.60 16.23
CA ILE A 664 33.91 32.69 14.76
C ILE A 664 32.62 33.30 14.21
N LEU A 665 31.47 32.97 14.82
CA LEU A 665 30.18 33.48 14.42
C LEU A 665 29.88 34.88 14.95
N ALA A 666 30.59 35.36 15.97
CA ALA A 666 30.32 36.61 16.68
C ALA A 666 30.66 37.89 15.87
N ASP A 667 30.26 37.97 14.61
CA ASP A 667 30.36 39.16 13.75
C ASP A 667 29.32 40.24 14.10
N ARG A 668 28.15 39.82 14.60
CA ARG A 668 27.05 40.65 15.07
C ARG A 668 26.29 39.99 16.23
N SER A 669 25.50 40.76 16.96
CA SER A 669 24.75 40.29 18.14
C SER A 669 23.73 39.19 17.84
N SER A 670 23.11 39.23 16.66
CA SER A 670 22.12 38.26 16.20
C SER A 670 22.70 37.02 15.52
N ALA A 671 24.03 36.85 15.51
CA ALA A 671 24.66 35.73 14.83
C ALA A 671 24.41 34.37 15.50
N VAL A 672 24.23 34.38 16.83
CA VAL A 672 23.92 33.20 17.64
C VAL A 672 22.60 33.44 18.36
N ASP A 673 21.72 32.43 18.35
CA ASP A 673 20.53 32.44 19.21
C ASP A 673 20.91 31.91 20.59
N TRP A 674 21.23 32.83 21.50
CA TRP A 674 21.68 32.52 22.84
C TRP A 674 20.62 31.82 23.70
N ALA A 675 19.33 32.12 23.45
CA ALA A 675 18.24 31.52 24.21
C ALA A 675 18.05 30.05 23.80
N GLN A 676 18.07 29.76 22.50
CA GLN A 676 18.04 28.39 22.02
C GLN A 676 19.30 27.62 22.41
N LEU A 677 20.48 28.23 22.31
CA LEU A 677 21.73 27.58 22.71
C LEU A 677 21.76 27.27 24.21
N LEU A 678 21.24 28.17 25.07
CA LEU A 678 21.09 27.90 26.50
C LEU A 678 20.17 26.70 26.74
N LEU A 679 19.00 26.67 26.09
CA LEU A 679 18.07 25.56 26.20
C LEU A 679 18.74 24.24 25.78
N ASP A 680 19.52 24.25 24.71
CA ASP A 680 20.22 23.07 24.20
C ASP A 680 21.29 22.57 25.18
N LEU A 681 22.03 23.48 25.81
CA LEU A 681 23.02 23.13 26.81
C LEU A 681 22.40 22.57 28.10
N VAL A 682 21.26 23.13 28.53
CA VAL A 682 20.52 22.65 29.71
C VAL A 682 20.07 21.19 29.54
N TRP A 683 19.65 20.81 28.34
CA TRP A 683 19.19 19.44 28.03
C TRP A 683 20.30 18.54 27.47
N TRP A 684 21.55 19.01 27.39
CA TRP A 684 22.60 18.26 26.69
C TRP A 684 22.93 16.93 27.38
N GLU A 685 22.90 16.88 28.71
CA GLU A 685 23.19 15.66 29.47
C GLU A 685 22.12 14.57 29.23
N ASP A 686 20.84 14.95 29.27
CA ASP A 686 19.72 14.01 29.18
C ASP A 686 19.35 13.66 27.73
N ASP A 687 19.54 14.59 26.78
CA ASP A 687 19.00 14.51 25.41
C ASP A 687 20.05 14.79 24.31
N ARG A 688 21.34 14.53 24.58
CA ARG A 688 22.46 14.81 23.66
C ARG A 688 22.18 14.41 22.22
N ASP A 689 21.80 13.15 22.00
CA ASP A 689 21.68 12.59 20.65
C ASP A 689 20.52 13.24 19.87
N ARG A 690 19.47 13.71 20.56
CA ARG A 690 18.38 14.49 19.95
C ARG A 690 18.86 15.88 19.55
N ILE A 691 19.60 16.56 20.42
CA ILE A 691 20.11 17.92 20.17
C ILE A 691 21.17 17.91 19.07
N ALA A 692 22.13 16.98 19.15
CA ALA A 692 23.18 16.79 18.15
C ALA A 692 22.62 16.55 16.75
N ARG A 693 21.62 15.67 16.65
CA ARG A 693 20.87 15.40 15.43
C ARG A 693 20.20 16.64 14.88
N ARG A 694 19.48 17.40 15.72
CA ARG A 694 18.85 18.66 15.31
C ARG A 694 19.88 19.66 14.80
N TRP A 695 21.02 19.82 15.50
CA TRP A 695 22.10 20.69 15.03
C TRP A 695 22.63 20.26 13.65
N LEU A 696 22.88 18.98 13.44
CA LEU A 696 23.33 18.45 12.15
C LEU A 696 22.30 18.67 11.04
N GLN A 697 21.03 18.31 11.29
CA GLN A 697 19.96 18.48 10.31
C GLN A 697 19.72 19.93 9.97
N ASP A 698 19.61 20.81 10.96
CA ASP A 698 19.34 22.23 10.72
C ASP A 698 20.50 22.93 10.00
N PHE A 699 21.75 22.50 10.23
CA PHE A 699 22.89 22.97 9.46
C PHE A 699 22.68 22.67 7.96
N TYR A 700 22.41 21.42 7.61
CA TYR A 700 22.26 21.02 6.20
C TYR A 700 20.96 21.54 5.57
N ARG A 701 19.83 21.56 6.31
CA ARG A 701 18.58 22.18 5.85
C ARG A 701 18.75 23.66 5.55
N THR A 702 19.55 24.37 6.34
CA THR A 702 19.87 25.78 6.09
C THR A 702 20.81 25.92 4.89
N ARG A 703 21.78 25.02 4.73
CA ARG A 703 22.68 25.02 3.55
C ARG A 703 21.92 24.72 2.26
N PHE A 704 20.96 23.81 2.31
CA PHE A 704 20.13 23.42 1.17
C PHE A 704 18.83 24.21 1.04
N LYS A 705 18.70 25.32 1.77
CA LYS A 705 17.44 26.09 1.83
C LYS A 705 17.02 26.61 0.47
N ASP A 706 17.98 27.09 -0.33
CA ASP A 706 17.71 27.64 -1.65
C ASP A 706 17.35 26.52 -2.65
N GLU A 707 18.04 25.37 -2.61
CA GLU A 707 17.66 24.21 -3.43
C GLU A 707 16.29 23.66 -3.04
N LEU A 708 15.99 23.56 -1.74
CA LEU A 708 14.71 23.05 -1.24
C LEU A 708 13.57 24.00 -1.59
N LYS A 709 13.77 25.31 -1.45
CA LYS A 709 12.79 26.31 -1.87
C LYS A 709 12.54 26.25 -3.38
N ALA A 710 13.60 26.18 -4.20
CA ALA A 710 13.46 26.09 -5.65
C ALA A 710 12.77 24.78 -6.08
N ALA A 711 13.06 23.65 -5.41
CA ALA A 711 12.40 22.38 -5.68
C ALA A 711 10.91 22.42 -5.27
N GLN A 712 10.59 23.02 -4.13
CA GLN A 712 9.20 23.21 -3.69
C GLN A 712 8.40 24.13 -4.63
N GLU A 713 8.98 25.25 -5.06
CA GLU A 713 8.34 26.16 -6.02
C GLU A 713 8.10 25.45 -7.35
N ALA A 714 9.08 24.70 -7.86
CA ALA A 714 8.93 23.93 -9.09
C ALA A 714 7.84 22.84 -8.99
N ASP A 715 7.73 22.18 -7.84
CA ASP A 715 6.72 21.18 -7.54
C ASP A 715 5.31 21.79 -7.42
N ASP A 716 5.19 22.94 -6.75
CA ASP A 716 3.92 23.68 -6.66
C ASP A 716 3.49 24.24 -8.03
N ASP A 717 4.43 24.70 -8.87
CA ASP A 717 4.16 25.15 -10.24
C ASP A 717 3.69 24.02 -11.16
N GLU A 718 4.24 22.80 -11.02
CA GLU A 718 3.79 21.63 -11.77
C GLU A 718 2.33 21.28 -11.48
N HIS A 719 1.93 21.37 -10.21
CA HIS A 719 0.55 21.12 -9.80
C HIS A 719 -0.39 22.30 -10.07
N GLY A 720 0.12 23.54 -10.16
CA GLY A 720 -0.67 24.71 -10.54
C GLY A 720 -0.88 24.87 -12.05
N SER A 721 -0.09 24.16 -12.87
CA SER A 721 -0.19 24.15 -14.34
C SER A 721 -1.05 23.00 -14.89
N GLN A 722 -1.36 22.01 -14.06
CA GLN A 722 -2.28 20.89 -14.32
C GLN A 722 -3.70 21.31 -13.92
#